data_AF-A0A4U5NDF0-F1
#
_entry.id   AF-A0A4U5NDF0-F1
#
_cell.length_a   1.000
_cell.length_b   1.000
_cell.length_c   1.000
_cell.angle_alpha   90.00
_cell.angle_beta   90.00
_cell.angle_gamma   90.00
#
_symmetry.space_group_name_H-M   'P 1'
#
loop_
_entity.id
_entity.type
_entity.pdbx_description
1 polymer ?
#
loop_
_entity_poly.entity_id
_entity_poly.type
_entity_poly.pdbx_seq_one_letter_code
_entity_poly.pdbx_strand_id
1 'polypeptide(L)'
;MSPSSSSKTDAGEVAEAAQGEIQFRYAYNIGAAQLNEFNDKMRLFKTIKDVRIEVFCVGQECPYEEEFDGLDFSSCMQVAAFVDGNVVGICRIRKALPFVKLERIAVLEKYRKFGYGNKIVAFAIKLAETEPVFKNLILALHSQSYVKGWYKKFGFEIFGDEFEECGIPHFVMVKWPEFTKPFEFERLLINNPSPSGYPALYKPGPHDCNHPAMIKKIREKLNNQERPYILPNVVIESMALAKYFRGNLLFIMFSDVLKQLREDDYILTEGSEKMHEALVTKLSHKINGHYSTVSDSWRYFYTCSQTLKILALYRQEKYLEALTVCDDALMKGGDFDDGSIANCAYDIQINRLPPAEYIDSSRLASRYVPERLPHNRFLTVPVLERPSIDTFCHYVVSGKPAVIRGEIERMPATSKWTFDFLHAVLSHRRLPIEYGAYTEDSFSQKVKTFHEFLWECVEAEKSDSTVFPGYLAQHRLLDQVPQLAGDVPTPDYCYCDAENEERVEKNVFVGHGGTISPMHHDPRNNFFCQIRGRKFFRLVAPEFKEKIYLHKDPLSKNSSQIDLEKPDYQKFPLFRDVTVEDVVLEPGDALFIPKGYFHYVTAIDPSISVSMWFGAKKKFIPDPELTLSKRNSSASLEDMDVEEEEPKKKRESYV
;
A
#
# COMPACT_ATOMS: atom_id res chain seq x y z
N MET A 1 65.89 -52.41 17.49
CA MET A 1 66.12 -51.01 17.89
C MET A 1 66.36 -50.19 16.64
N SER A 2 65.50 -49.21 16.39
CA SER A 2 65.67 -48.05 15.49
C SER A 2 65.85 -48.26 13.98
N PRO A 3 65.01 -47.59 13.18
CA PRO A 3 65.45 -46.81 12.02
C PRO A 3 65.13 -45.31 12.29
N SER A 4 66.15 -44.48 12.51
CA SER A 4 66.74 -43.56 11.52
C SER A 4 65.75 -42.53 10.91
N SER A 5 65.69 -41.38 11.58
CA SER A 5 65.54 -40.00 11.08
C SER A 5 64.78 -39.73 9.77
N SER A 6 63.65 -39.02 9.88
CA SER A 6 63.22 -38.02 8.90
C SER A 6 62.81 -36.71 9.58
N SER A 7 63.49 -35.65 9.16
CA SER A 7 63.30 -34.21 9.31
C SER A 7 62.03 -33.66 10.00
N LYS A 8 62.29 -32.78 10.96
CA LYS A 8 61.42 -31.67 11.38
C LYS A 8 61.06 -30.77 10.20
N THR A 9 59.80 -30.70 9.83
CA THR A 9 59.12 -29.53 9.22
C THR A 9 57.62 -29.83 9.16
N ASP A 10 56.82 -29.36 10.13
CA ASP A 10 55.35 -29.23 9.92
C ASP A 10 54.60 -28.40 10.98
N ALA A 11 55.32 -27.67 11.85
CA ALA A 11 54.69 -26.78 12.83
C ALA A 11 54.61 -25.31 12.36
N GLY A 12 55.07 -25.01 11.14
CA GLY A 12 55.24 -23.64 10.62
C GLY A 12 54.22 -23.19 9.57
N GLU A 13 53.52 -24.10 8.89
CA GLU A 13 52.65 -23.74 7.74
C GLU A 13 51.18 -23.50 8.09
N VAL A 14 50.74 -23.75 9.33
CA VAL A 14 49.32 -23.60 9.73
C VAL A 14 48.98 -22.16 10.16
N ALA A 15 49.98 -21.27 10.28
CA ALA A 15 49.77 -19.90 10.78
C ALA A 15 49.55 -18.84 9.68
N GLU A 16 49.73 -19.15 8.40
CA GLU A 16 49.66 -18.14 7.30
C GLU A 16 48.34 -18.13 6.50
N ALA A 17 47.38 -19.02 6.76
CA ALA A 17 46.17 -19.16 5.92
C ALA A 17 44.96 -18.25 6.31
N ALA A 18 45.14 -17.21 7.13
CA ALA A 18 44.02 -16.47 7.73
C ALA A 18 43.98 -14.96 7.41
N GLN A 19 44.31 -14.56 6.19
CA GLN A 19 44.16 -13.17 5.71
C GLN A 19 43.41 -13.02 4.37
N GLY A 20 42.87 -14.10 3.80
CA GLY A 20 42.04 -14.02 2.60
C GLY A 20 40.68 -13.34 2.83
N GLU A 21 40.19 -12.58 1.84
CA GLU A 21 38.85 -11.99 1.86
C GLU A 21 37.78 -13.09 1.78
N ILE A 22 36.76 -13.03 2.64
CA ILE A 22 35.66 -14.00 2.61
C ILE A 22 34.73 -13.67 1.44
N GLN A 23 34.39 -14.68 0.66
CA GLN A 23 33.44 -14.57 -0.45
C GLN A 23 32.22 -15.44 -0.17
N PHE A 24 31.04 -14.95 -0.50
CA PHE A 24 29.79 -15.70 -0.34
C PHE A 24 29.24 -16.11 -1.69
N ARG A 25 28.76 -17.36 -1.77
CA ARG A 25 27.96 -17.86 -2.89
C ARG A 25 26.65 -18.41 -2.34
N TYR A 26 25.55 -18.13 -3.02
CA TYR A 26 24.24 -18.65 -2.64
C TYR A 26 23.42 -19.05 -3.86
N ALA A 27 22.48 -19.97 -3.66
CA ALA A 27 21.57 -20.44 -4.69
C ALA A 27 20.18 -20.72 -4.11
N TYR A 28 19.15 -20.48 -4.92
CA TYR A 28 17.74 -20.75 -4.61
C TYR A 28 17.13 -21.59 -5.73
N ASN A 29 16.53 -22.73 -5.37
CA ASN A 29 15.84 -23.68 -6.26
C ASN A 29 16.68 -24.22 -7.45
N ILE A 30 16.37 -25.45 -7.89
CA ILE A 30 16.94 -26.06 -9.11
C ILE A 30 15.85 -26.02 -10.20
N GLY A 31 15.47 -24.82 -10.63
CA GLY A 31 14.52 -24.59 -11.73
C GLY A 31 15.20 -24.39 -13.08
N ALA A 32 14.41 -24.09 -14.12
CA ALA A 32 14.84 -23.90 -15.51
C ALA A 32 15.88 -22.77 -15.67
N ALA A 33 17.14 -23.12 -15.45
CA ALA A 33 18.31 -22.28 -15.64
C ALA A 33 19.08 -22.73 -16.90
N GLN A 34 19.93 -21.87 -17.44
CA GLN A 34 20.86 -22.28 -18.50
C GLN A 34 21.80 -23.39 -17.97
N LEU A 35 22.25 -24.31 -18.85
CA LEU A 35 23.01 -25.52 -18.46
C LEU A 35 24.23 -25.23 -17.57
N ASN A 36 24.93 -24.12 -17.81
CA ASN A 36 26.10 -23.71 -17.02
C ASN A 36 25.72 -23.29 -15.59
N GLU A 37 24.64 -22.54 -15.44
CA GLU A 37 24.12 -22.10 -14.15
C GLU A 37 23.60 -23.29 -13.32
N PHE A 38 23.00 -24.29 -13.99
CA PHE A 38 22.59 -25.54 -13.35
C PHE A 38 23.80 -26.31 -12.78
N ASN A 39 24.89 -26.45 -13.54
CA ASN A 39 26.09 -27.15 -13.10
C ASN A 39 26.78 -26.47 -11.92
N ASP A 40 26.83 -25.12 -11.92
CA ASP A 40 27.42 -24.37 -10.81
C ASP A 40 26.58 -24.47 -9.54
N LYS A 41 25.23 -24.44 -9.65
CA LYS A 41 24.33 -24.72 -8.53
C LYS A 41 24.59 -26.12 -7.97
N MET A 42 24.64 -27.15 -8.81
CA MET A 42 24.89 -28.53 -8.36
C MET A 42 26.23 -28.69 -7.64
N ARG A 43 27.29 -28.01 -8.10
CA ARG A 43 28.58 -27.98 -7.41
C ARG A 43 28.48 -27.34 -6.03
N LEU A 44 27.78 -26.20 -5.93
CA LEU A 44 27.56 -25.52 -4.65
C LEU A 44 26.78 -26.41 -3.67
N PHE A 45 25.70 -27.05 -4.12
CA PHE A 45 24.92 -27.99 -3.30
C PHE A 45 25.76 -29.17 -2.80
N LYS A 46 26.61 -29.74 -3.66
CA LYS A 46 27.55 -30.80 -3.26
C LYS A 46 28.51 -30.31 -2.18
N THR A 47 29.15 -29.16 -2.38
CA THR A 47 30.06 -28.57 -1.39
C THR A 47 29.37 -28.36 -0.04
N ILE A 48 28.14 -27.86 -0.04
CA ILE A 48 27.36 -27.62 1.18
C ILE A 48 27.00 -28.94 1.88
N LYS A 49 26.61 -29.95 1.10
CA LYS A 49 26.33 -31.30 1.61
C LYS A 49 27.55 -31.90 2.30
N ASP A 50 28.73 -31.79 1.69
CA ASP A 50 29.98 -32.35 2.23
C ASP A 50 30.33 -31.68 3.59
N VAL A 51 30.22 -30.35 3.68
CA VAL A 51 30.43 -29.62 4.95
C VAL A 51 29.43 -30.05 6.04
N ARG A 52 28.16 -30.26 5.67
CA ARG A 52 27.12 -30.68 6.63
C ARG A 52 27.36 -32.10 7.14
N ILE A 53 27.79 -33.02 6.28
CA ILE A 53 28.16 -34.38 6.69
C ILE A 53 29.33 -34.33 7.69
N GLU A 54 30.38 -33.56 7.37
CA GLU A 54 31.55 -33.45 8.24
C GLU A 54 31.20 -32.84 9.60
N VAL A 55 30.43 -31.74 9.62
CA VAL A 55 30.17 -31.00 10.87
C VAL A 55 29.05 -31.62 11.70
N PHE A 56 27.94 -32.05 11.08
CA PHE A 56 26.76 -32.52 11.81
C PHE A 56 26.76 -34.05 11.94
N CYS A 57 26.88 -34.79 10.84
CA CYS A 57 26.81 -36.25 10.90
C CYS A 57 28.02 -36.88 11.56
N VAL A 58 29.23 -36.44 11.21
CA VAL A 58 30.47 -36.96 11.80
C VAL A 58 30.79 -36.22 13.09
N GLY A 59 30.80 -34.88 13.08
CA GLY A 59 31.24 -34.08 14.21
C GLY A 59 30.27 -34.01 15.40
N GLN A 60 28.96 -34.13 15.16
CA GLN A 60 27.93 -34.06 16.21
C GLN A 60 27.10 -35.35 16.31
N GLU A 61 27.49 -36.40 15.58
CA GLU A 61 26.81 -37.70 15.56
C GLU A 61 25.30 -37.60 15.20
N CYS A 62 24.92 -36.57 14.42
CA CYS A 62 23.55 -36.38 13.95
C CYS A 62 23.19 -37.45 12.90
N PRO A 63 22.08 -38.20 13.05
CA PRO A 63 21.65 -39.17 12.06
C PRO A 63 21.50 -38.52 10.67
N TYR A 64 21.98 -39.21 9.63
CA TYR A 64 21.99 -38.67 8.27
C TYR A 64 20.57 -38.33 7.79
N GLU A 65 19.59 -39.15 8.16
CA GLU A 65 18.18 -38.99 7.83
C GLU A 65 17.54 -37.77 8.54
N GLU A 66 18.05 -37.37 9.70
CA GLU A 66 17.61 -36.17 10.41
C GLU A 66 18.31 -34.91 9.87
N GLU A 67 19.56 -35.04 9.42
CA GLU A 67 20.30 -33.95 8.79
C GLU A 67 19.69 -33.55 7.44
N PHE A 68 19.35 -34.52 6.59
CA PHE A 68 18.84 -34.32 5.23
C PHE A 68 17.34 -34.59 5.11
N ASP A 69 16.54 -33.57 5.46
CA ASP A 69 15.07 -33.57 5.53
C ASP A 69 14.32 -33.51 4.17
N GLY A 70 15.06 -33.42 3.06
CA GLY A 70 14.48 -33.33 1.72
C GLY A 70 13.98 -31.93 1.31
N LEU A 71 14.15 -30.90 2.15
CA LEU A 71 13.73 -29.53 1.85
C LEU A 71 14.79 -28.69 1.13
N ASP A 72 16.00 -29.22 1.00
CA ASP A 72 17.15 -28.50 0.45
C ASP A 72 16.92 -27.92 -0.95
N PHE A 73 15.98 -28.48 -1.73
CA PHE A 73 15.72 -28.12 -3.12
C PHE A 73 14.39 -27.40 -3.39
N SER A 74 13.45 -27.36 -2.43
CA SER A 74 12.06 -26.90 -2.69
C SER A 74 11.72 -25.54 -2.06
N SER A 75 12.33 -25.18 -0.93
CA SER A 75 11.97 -23.96 -0.17
C SER A 75 13.15 -23.30 0.57
N CYS A 76 14.37 -23.68 0.20
CA CYS A 76 15.61 -23.22 0.84
C CYS A 76 16.51 -22.44 -0.12
N MET A 77 17.09 -21.36 0.39
CA MET A 77 18.32 -20.77 -0.13
C MET A 77 19.51 -21.39 0.60
N GLN A 78 20.51 -21.83 -0.16
CA GLN A 78 21.73 -22.40 0.38
C GLN A 78 22.87 -21.39 0.25
N VAL A 79 23.63 -21.16 1.32
CA VAL A 79 24.73 -20.20 1.39
C VAL A 79 26.02 -20.94 1.75
N ALA A 80 27.09 -20.69 1.00
CA ALA A 80 28.44 -21.13 1.35
C ALA A 80 29.41 -19.93 1.35
N ALA A 81 30.30 -19.92 2.33
CA ALA A 81 31.39 -18.98 2.44
C ALA A 81 32.71 -19.63 2.01
N PHE A 82 33.53 -18.87 1.29
CA PHE A 82 34.83 -19.29 0.77
C PHE A 82 35.92 -18.32 1.20
N VAL A 83 37.12 -18.85 1.44
CA VAL A 83 38.36 -18.10 1.65
C VAL A 83 39.43 -18.76 0.81
N ASP A 84 40.09 -18.00 -0.06
CA ASP A 84 41.13 -18.50 -0.98
C ASP A 84 40.66 -19.73 -1.79
N GLY A 85 39.39 -19.72 -2.22
CA GLY A 85 38.75 -20.79 -2.98
C GLY A 85 38.30 -22.01 -2.16
N ASN A 86 38.63 -22.07 -0.87
CA ASN A 86 38.23 -23.16 0.03
C ASN A 86 36.93 -22.82 0.76
N VAL A 87 35.99 -23.77 0.85
CA VAL A 87 34.78 -23.59 1.66
C VAL A 87 35.16 -23.53 3.14
N VAL A 88 34.65 -22.52 3.85
CA VAL A 88 34.92 -22.32 5.29
C VAL A 88 33.71 -22.61 6.16
N GLY A 89 32.51 -22.38 5.63
CA GLY A 89 31.27 -22.58 6.35
C GLY A 89 30.03 -22.32 5.49
N ILE A 90 28.87 -22.67 6.03
CA ILE A 90 27.60 -22.73 5.30
C ILE A 90 26.42 -22.29 6.19
N CYS A 91 25.31 -21.94 5.54
CA CYS A 91 24.02 -21.62 6.18
C CYS A 91 22.88 -21.99 5.22
N ARG A 92 21.78 -22.51 5.76
CA ARG A 92 20.52 -22.72 5.04
C ARG A 92 19.50 -21.68 5.50
N ILE A 93 18.84 -21.03 4.54
CA ILE A 93 17.77 -20.05 4.79
C ILE A 93 16.48 -20.63 4.21
N ARG A 94 15.54 -21.03 5.07
CA ARG A 94 14.29 -21.66 4.63
C ARG A 94 13.10 -20.74 4.83
N LYS A 95 12.23 -20.65 3.82
CA LYS A 95 10.94 -19.96 3.96
C LYS A 95 9.96 -20.85 4.72
N ALA A 96 9.47 -20.38 5.86
CA ALA A 96 8.53 -21.11 6.73
C ALA A 96 7.50 -20.13 7.31
N LEU A 97 6.56 -19.66 6.48
CA LEU A 97 5.64 -18.57 6.82
C LEU A 97 4.96 -18.75 8.21
N PRO A 98 4.88 -17.68 9.03
CA PRO A 98 5.29 -16.29 8.78
C PRO A 98 6.80 -16.01 9.01
N PHE A 99 7.63 -17.05 9.05
CA PHE A 99 9.06 -16.96 9.35
C PHE A 99 9.96 -17.19 8.13
N VAL A 100 11.20 -16.77 8.31
CA VAL A 100 12.36 -17.23 7.56
C VAL A 100 13.35 -17.84 8.57
N LYS A 101 13.64 -19.13 8.40
CA LYS A 101 14.46 -19.89 9.35
C LYS A 101 15.90 -19.96 8.87
N LEU A 102 16.84 -19.52 9.72
CA LEU A 102 18.26 -19.77 9.56
C LEU A 102 18.60 -21.09 10.26
N GLU A 103 19.16 -22.03 9.52
CA GLU A 103 19.41 -23.38 10.02
C GLU A 103 20.64 -24.00 9.35
N ARG A 104 21.12 -25.11 9.92
CA ARG A 104 22.34 -25.81 9.48
C ARG A 104 23.56 -24.90 9.36
N ILE A 105 23.70 -23.93 10.27
CA ILE A 105 24.86 -23.03 10.29
C ILE A 105 26.09 -23.80 10.76
N ALA A 106 27.09 -23.93 9.90
CA ALA A 106 28.31 -24.70 10.19
C ALA A 106 29.58 -23.97 9.74
N VAL A 107 30.64 -24.15 10.51
CA VAL A 107 32.01 -23.73 10.17
C VAL A 107 32.92 -24.93 10.40
N LEU A 108 33.70 -25.30 9.38
CA LEU A 108 34.65 -26.41 9.46
C LEU A 108 35.65 -26.16 10.59
N GLU A 109 36.08 -27.22 11.27
CA GLU A 109 36.85 -27.11 12.51
C GLU A 109 38.12 -26.27 12.36
N LYS A 110 38.87 -26.48 11.28
CA LYS A 110 40.09 -25.73 10.94
C LYS A 110 39.89 -24.22 10.73
N TYR A 111 38.65 -23.77 10.49
CA TYR A 111 38.30 -22.36 10.30
C TYR A 111 37.53 -21.76 11.48
N ARG A 112 37.34 -22.51 12.57
CA ARG A 112 36.74 -21.96 13.80
C ARG A 112 37.69 -20.97 14.46
N LYS A 113 37.14 -20.08 15.31
CA LYS A 113 37.88 -19.00 16.02
C LYS A 113 38.42 -17.85 15.15
N PHE A 114 38.33 -17.93 13.82
CA PHE A 114 38.68 -16.84 12.90
C PHE A 114 37.53 -15.84 12.62
N GLY A 115 36.40 -15.97 13.34
CA GLY A 115 35.27 -15.05 13.21
C GLY A 115 34.39 -15.26 11.96
N TYR A 116 34.65 -16.27 11.13
CA TYR A 116 33.84 -16.54 9.93
C TYR A 116 32.37 -16.86 10.24
N GLY A 117 32.09 -17.50 11.38
CA GLY A 117 30.71 -17.71 11.84
C GLY A 117 29.93 -16.40 11.96
N ASN A 118 30.57 -15.31 12.46
CA ASN A 118 29.92 -14.00 12.56
C ASN A 118 29.56 -13.46 11.18
N LYS A 119 30.48 -13.60 10.22
CA LYS A 119 30.30 -13.10 8.85
C LYS A 119 29.20 -13.88 8.12
N ILE A 120 29.12 -15.20 8.31
CA ILE A 120 28.07 -16.06 7.74
C ILE A 120 26.69 -15.67 8.27
N VAL A 121 26.53 -15.52 9.60
CA VAL A 121 25.25 -15.15 10.19
C VAL A 121 24.84 -13.73 9.78
N ALA A 122 25.75 -12.76 9.80
CA ALA A 122 25.47 -11.40 9.35
C ALA A 122 25.04 -11.35 7.88
N PHE A 123 25.70 -12.14 7.01
CA PHE A 123 25.35 -12.23 5.60
C PHE A 123 23.99 -12.91 5.39
N ALA A 124 23.69 -13.97 6.14
CA ALA A 124 22.40 -14.67 6.05
C ALA A 124 21.23 -13.79 6.52
N ILE A 125 21.42 -13.01 7.61
CA ILE A 125 20.45 -12.01 8.06
C ILE A 125 20.22 -10.97 6.96
N LYS A 126 21.31 -10.41 6.41
CA LYS A 126 21.21 -9.42 5.32
C LYS A 126 20.44 -9.97 4.13
N LEU A 127 20.74 -11.19 3.67
CA LEU A 127 20.00 -11.84 2.58
C LEU A 127 18.51 -11.99 2.92
N ALA A 128 18.19 -12.46 4.13
CA ALA A 128 16.80 -12.61 4.56
C ALA A 128 16.04 -11.26 4.64
N GLU A 129 16.74 -10.17 4.93
CA GLU A 129 16.17 -8.81 5.00
C GLU A 129 16.04 -8.14 3.63
N THR A 130 16.94 -8.42 2.68
CA THR A 130 16.97 -7.76 1.37
C THR A 130 16.27 -8.52 0.26
N GLU A 131 16.23 -9.85 0.31
CA GLU A 131 15.65 -10.66 -0.76
C GLU A 131 14.12 -10.57 -0.75
N PRO A 132 13.46 -10.23 -1.89
CA PRO A 132 12.01 -10.06 -1.94
C PRO A 132 11.20 -11.25 -1.44
N VAL A 133 11.75 -12.47 -1.58
CA VAL A 133 11.08 -13.72 -1.17
C VAL A 133 11.01 -13.89 0.35
N PHE A 134 11.89 -13.24 1.11
CA PHE A 134 12.01 -13.33 2.58
C PHE A 134 11.65 -12.02 3.30
N LYS A 135 11.58 -10.90 2.57
CA LYS A 135 11.32 -9.56 3.11
C LYS A 135 10.08 -9.56 4.03
N ASN A 136 10.21 -8.86 5.17
CA ASN A 136 9.17 -8.68 6.19
C ASN A 136 8.73 -9.96 6.92
N LEU A 137 9.49 -11.06 6.87
CA LEU A 137 9.23 -12.27 7.68
C LEU A 137 10.01 -12.24 9.00
N ILE A 138 9.52 -12.98 10.00
CA ILE A 138 10.24 -13.11 11.28
C ILE A 138 11.44 -14.04 11.10
N LEU A 139 12.64 -13.56 11.44
CA LEU A 139 13.82 -14.39 11.46
C LEU A 139 13.75 -15.36 12.64
N ALA A 140 13.91 -16.65 12.38
CA ALA A 140 13.94 -17.67 13.42
C ALA A 140 15.15 -18.60 13.27
N LEU A 141 15.58 -19.19 14.37
CA LEU A 141 16.58 -20.27 14.37
C LEU A 141 16.41 -21.15 15.60
N HIS A 142 16.95 -22.37 15.51
CA HIS A 142 17.15 -23.22 16.68
C HIS A 142 18.59 -23.05 17.12
N SER A 143 18.79 -22.49 18.32
CA SER A 143 20.11 -22.25 18.87
C SER A 143 20.46 -23.33 19.87
N GLN A 144 21.57 -24.04 19.68
CA GLN A 144 22.12 -24.90 20.73
C GLN A 144 22.34 -24.08 22.01
N SER A 145 21.98 -24.64 23.16
CA SER A 145 21.88 -23.88 24.42
C SER A 145 23.16 -23.18 24.85
N TYR A 146 24.33 -23.69 24.47
CA TYR A 146 25.63 -23.09 24.78
C TYR A 146 26.00 -21.89 23.88
N VAL A 147 25.38 -21.72 22.71
CA VAL A 147 25.61 -20.59 21.77
C VAL A 147 24.47 -19.58 21.70
N LYS A 148 23.40 -19.73 22.49
CA LYS A 148 22.30 -18.74 22.52
C LYS A 148 22.77 -17.29 22.79
N GLY A 149 23.78 -17.12 23.64
CA GLY A 149 24.39 -15.81 23.92
C GLY A 149 25.12 -15.19 22.72
N TRP A 150 25.59 -16.01 21.79
CA TRP A 150 26.20 -15.57 20.54
C TRP A 150 25.16 -15.00 19.59
N TYR A 151 24.02 -15.69 19.41
CA TYR A 151 22.91 -15.19 18.57
C TYR A 151 22.24 -13.94 19.13
N LYS A 152 22.23 -13.75 20.45
CA LYS A 152 21.78 -12.48 21.07
C LYS A 152 22.53 -11.25 20.53
N LYS A 153 23.80 -11.38 20.16
CA LYS A 153 24.59 -10.28 19.58
C LYS A 153 24.12 -9.85 18.20
N PHE A 154 23.38 -10.72 17.49
CA PHE A 154 22.76 -10.43 16.20
C PHE A 154 21.32 -9.92 16.34
N GLY A 155 20.84 -9.72 17.58
CA GLY A 155 19.48 -9.24 17.87
C GLY A 155 18.43 -10.35 17.96
N PHE A 156 18.85 -11.62 18.08
CA PHE A 156 17.92 -12.70 18.39
C PHE A 156 17.60 -12.76 19.90
N GLU A 157 16.37 -13.09 20.23
CA GLU A 157 15.91 -13.32 21.61
C GLU A 157 15.35 -14.74 21.76
N ILE A 158 15.34 -15.25 23.00
CA ILE A 158 14.80 -16.58 23.30
C ILE A 158 13.28 -16.52 23.21
N PHE A 159 12.69 -17.49 22.51
CA PHE A 159 11.26 -17.55 22.23
C PHE A 159 10.69 -18.95 22.48
N GLY A 160 10.55 -19.31 23.75
CA GLY A 160 10.06 -20.62 24.17
C GLY A 160 10.97 -21.29 25.19
N ASP A 161 10.59 -22.49 25.58
CA ASP A 161 11.34 -23.33 26.53
C ASP A 161 12.46 -24.09 25.84
N GLU A 162 13.41 -24.60 26.61
CA GLU A 162 14.49 -25.47 26.10
C GLU A 162 13.89 -26.79 25.60
N PHE A 163 14.38 -27.28 24.46
CA PHE A 163 13.95 -28.55 23.87
C PHE A 163 15.15 -29.32 23.32
N GLU A 164 14.96 -30.61 23.07
CA GLU A 164 15.99 -31.48 22.53
C GLU A 164 15.81 -31.67 21.01
N GLU A 165 16.90 -31.52 20.25
CA GLU A 165 16.96 -31.79 18.80
C GLU A 165 18.24 -32.60 18.54
N CYS A 166 18.10 -33.81 17.99
CA CYS A 166 19.20 -34.76 17.77
C CYS A 166 20.06 -35.02 19.04
N GLY A 167 19.44 -35.13 20.22
CA GLY A 167 20.17 -35.34 21.49
C GLY A 167 20.84 -34.10 22.07
N ILE A 168 20.67 -32.93 21.45
CA ILE A 168 21.33 -31.68 21.85
C ILE A 168 20.28 -30.68 22.35
N PRO A 169 20.50 -30.01 23.50
CA PRO A 169 19.58 -29.00 24.00
C PRO A 169 19.63 -27.71 23.15
N HIS A 170 18.46 -27.19 22.81
CA HIS A 170 18.24 -26.04 21.97
C HIS A 170 17.17 -25.09 22.53
N PHE A 171 17.22 -23.83 22.07
CA PHE A 171 16.16 -22.84 22.22
C PHE A 171 15.70 -22.37 20.85
N VAL A 172 14.39 -22.16 20.69
CA VAL A 172 13.90 -21.36 19.57
C VAL A 172 14.27 -19.92 19.85
N MET A 173 14.91 -19.28 18.89
CA MET A 173 15.24 -17.87 18.97
C MET A 173 14.68 -17.12 17.77
N VAL A 174 14.16 -15.93 18.02
CA VAL A 174 13.57 -15.07 16.99
C VAL A 174 14.25 -13.72 16.95
N LYS A 175 14.37 -13.16 15.76
CA LYS A 175 14.73 -11.76 15.54
C LYS A 175 13.58 -11.13 14.76
N TRP A 176 13.01 -10.09 15.33
CA TRP A 176 11.94 -9.33 14.68
C TRP A 176 12.55 -8.51 13.54
N PRO A 177 11.96 -8.51 12.34
CA PRO A 177 12.40 -7.62 11.29
C PRO A 177 12.15 -6.18 11.72
N GLU A 178 12.91 -5.24 11.18
CA GLU A 178 12.57 -3.83 11.30
C GLU A 178 11.29 -3.59 10.49
N PHE A 179 10.16 -3.64 11.19
CA PHE A 179 8.85 -3.44 10.59
C PHE A 179 8.74 -1.98 10.13
N THR A 180 8.85 -1.75 8.82
CA THR A 180 8.48 -0.46 8.20
C THR A 180 6.99 -0.37 7.88
N LYS A 181 6.22 -1.43 8.17
CA LYS A 181 4.75 -1.56 8.00
C LYS A 181 4.17 -2.40 9.15
N PRO A 182 2.86 -2.31 9.45
CA PRO A 182 2.17 -3.29 10.27
C PRO A 182 2.45 -4.68 9.74
N PHE A 183 2.92 -5.55 10.63
CA PHE A 183 3.14 -6.93 10.30
C PHE A 183 1.79 -7.60 10.04
N GLU A 184 1.46 -7.88 8.77
CA GLU A 184 0.21 -8.52 8.35
C GLU A 184 0.20 -10.02 8.71
N PHE A 185 0.35 -10.31 10.01
CA PHE A 185 0.49 -11.67 10.54
C PHE A 185 -0.63 -12.60 10.08
N GLU A 186 -1.87 -12.12 10.13
CA GLU A 186 -3.04 -12.91 9.72
C GLU A 186 -3.05 -13.19 8.20
N ARG A 187 -2.57 -12.25 7.37
CA ARG A 187 -2.45 -12.47 5.91
C ARG A 187 -1.37 -13.52 5.59
N LEU A 188 -0.25 -13.50 6.32
CA LEU A 188 0.82 -14.48 6.17
C LEU A 188 0.38 -15.89 6.59
N LEU A 189 -0.54 -16.00 7.56
CA LEU A 189 -1.15 -17.27 7.96
C LEU A 189 -2.15 -17.78 6.91
N ILE A 190 -2.98 -16.90 6.33
CA ILE A 190 -3.96 -17.25 5.27
C ILE A 190 -3.25 -17.72 3.99
N ASN A 191 -2.14 -17.09 3.63
CA ASN A 191 -1.34 -17.43 2.43
C ASN A 191 -0.42 -18.64 2.61
N ASN A 192 -0.52 -19.36 3.74
CA ASN A 192 0.19 -20.61 3.98
C ASN A 192 -0.80 -21.78 3.82
N PRO A 193 -1.13 -22.20 2.58
CA PRO A 193 -1.98 -23.37 2.40
C PRO A 193 -1.28 -24.57 3.04
N SER A 194 -2.10 -25.42 3.64
CA SER A 194 -1.84 -26.72 4.27
C SER A 194 -0.58 -27.49 3.79
N PRO A 195 0.00 -28.41 4.60
CA PRO A 195 1.27 -29.11 4.35
C PRO A 195 1.35 -30.03 3.12
N SER A 196 0.45 -29.92 2.14
CA SER A 196 0.38 -30.77 0.95
C SER A 196 1.53 -30.55 -0.05
N GLY A 197 2.37 -29.53 0.15
CA GLY A 197 3.59 -29.27 -0.63
C GLY A 197 4.90 -29.73 0.03
N TYR A 198 4.86 -30.29 1.25
CA TYR A 198 6.06 -30.83 1.89
C TYR A 198 6.38 -32.23 1.33
N PRO A 199 7.67 -32.55 1.12
CA PRO A 199 8.07 -33.93 0.83
C PRO A 199 7.54 -34.87 1.92
N ALA A 200 7.14 -36.09 1.57
CA ALA A 200 6.58 -37.09 2.49
C ALA A 200 7.48 -37.42 3.71
N LEU A 201 8.74 -36.98 3.69
CA LEU A 201 9.74 -37.17 4.74
C LEU A 201 9.71 -36.07 5.83
N TYR A 202 9.08 -34.92 5.59
CA TYR A 202 9.04 -33.84 6.57
C TYR A 202 7.90 -34.01 7.58
N LYS A 203 8.23 -34.07 8.88
CA LYS A 203 7.27 -34.10 9.97
C LYS A 203 7.45 -32.86 10.86
N PRO A 204 6.53 -31.88 10.84
CA PRO A 204 6.67 -30.70 11.70
C PRO A 204 6.56 -31.09 13.17
N GLY A 205 7.55 -30.68 13.97
CA GLY A 205 7.59 -30.90 15.41
C GLY A 205 6.91 -29.78 16.20
N PRO A 206 6.68 -29.96 17.52
CA PRO A 206 6.06 -28.95 18.40
C PRO A 206 6.86 -27.65 18.54
N HIS A 207 8.14 -27.68 18.17
CA HIS A 207 9.07 -26.55 18.21
C HIS A 207 9.29 -25.93 16.82
N ASP A 208 8.59 -26.40 15.79
CA ASP A 208 8.61 -25.77 14.47
C ASP A 208 7.96 -24.38 14.54
N CYS A 209 8.49 -23.43 13.78
CA CYS A 209 8.04 -22.04 13.81
C CYS A 209 6.58 -21.91 13.36
N ASN A 210 6.11 -22.82 12.50
CA ASN A 210 4.71 -22.88 12.05
C ASN A 210 3.78 -23.63 13.02
N HIS A 211 4.28 -24.15 14.15
CA HIS A 211 3.47 -24.93 15.09
C HIS A 211 2.39 -24.05 15.75
N PRO A 212 1.14 -24.50 15.91
CA PRO A 212 0.04 -23.68 16.44
C PRO A 212 0.32 -23.02 17.79
N ALA A 213 1.04 -23.70 18.69
CA ALA A 213 1.42 -23.13 19.99
C ALA A 213 2.42 -21.98 19.85
N MET A 214 3.33 -22.05 18.87
CA MET A 214 4.29 -21.00 18.56
C MET A 214 3.57 -19.80 17.94
N ILE A 215 2.68 -20.04 16.97
CA ILE A 215 1.81 -19.00 16.37
C ILE A 215 0.99 -18.26 17.43
N LYS A 216 0.42 -18.98 18.40
CA LYS A 216 -0.32 -18.37 19.52
C LYS A 216 0.58 -17.45 20.36
N LYS A 217 1.77 -17.91 20.77
CA LYS A 217 2.72 -17.10 21.54
C LYS A 217 3.18 -15.85 20.78
N ILE A 218 3.34 -15.93 19.45
CA ILE A 218 3.69 -14.77 18.63
C ILE A 218 2.55 -13.76 18.64
N ARG A 219 1.32 -14.23 18.44
CA ARG A 219 0.12 -13.38 18.48
C ARG A 219 0.04 -12.63 19.81
N GLU A 220 0.22 -13.34 20.93
CA GLU A 220 0.27 -12.74 22.26
C GLU A 220 1.39 -11.70 22.38
N LYS A 221 2.60 -11.99 21.88
CA LYS A 221 3.72 -11.05 21.93
C LYS A 221 3.53 -9.82 21.04
N LEU A 222 3.01 -9.99 19.82
CA LEU A 222 2.67 -8.88 18.91
C LEU A 222 1.55 -7.99 19.47
N ASN A 223 0.65 -8.56 20.27
CA ASN A 223 -0.41 -7.82 20.94
C ASN A 223 0.07 -7.11 22.22
N ASN A 224 1.03 -7.71 22.96
CA ASN A 224 1.49 -7.21 24.26
C ASN A 224 2.75 -6.32 24.19
N GLN A 225 3.45 -6.26 23.07
CA GLN A 225 4.53 -5.28 22.91
C GLN A 225 3.90 -3.88 22.82
N GLU A 226 4.21 -3.01 23.80
CA GLU A 226 4.17 -1.56 23.62
C GLU A 226 5.00 -1.27 22.37
N ARG A 227 4.32 -1.11 21.24
CA ARG A 227 4.95 -1.03 19.94
C ARG A 227 5.81 0.24 19.92
N PRO A 228 7.15 0.15 19.82
CA PRO A 228 7.96 1.32 19.46
C PRO A 228 7.67 1.79 18.02
N TYR A 229 6.92 1.00 17.25
CA TYR A 229 6.70 1.14 15.81
C TYR A 229 5.34 1.76 15.41
N ILE A 230 4.54 2.27 16.35
CA ILE A 230 3.30 3.01 15.98
C ILE A 230 3.57 4.48 15.76
N LEU A 231 4.56 5.04 16.45
CA LEU A 231 5.20 6.23 15.93
C LEU A 231 5.78 5.80 14.60
N PRO A 232 5.45 6.47 13.49
CA PRO A 232 6.06 6.14 12.22
C PRO A 232 7.56 6.04 12.47
N ASN A 233 8.19 4.97 11.98
CA ASN A 233 9.62 4.79 12.10
C ASN A 233 10.21 5.79 11.09
N VAL A 234 10.03 7.09 11.37
CA VAL A 234 10.34 8.18 10.47
C VAL A 234 11.85 8.27 10.49
N VAL A 235 12.47 7.41 9.68
CA VAL A 235 13.58 7.88 8.87
C VAL A 235 12.99 9.05 8.11
N ILE A 236 13.04 10.22 8.73
CA ILE A 236 12.77 11.46 8.02
C ILE A 236 13.82 11.44 6.96
N GLU A 237 13.40 11.22 5.72
CA GLU A 237 14.29 11.21 4.58
C GLU A 237 14.74 12.65 4.29
N SER A 238 15.32 13.33 5.29
CA SER A 238 15.97 14.62 5.14
C SER A 238 17.02 14.53 4.03
N MET A 239 17.63 13.36 3.83
CA MET A 239 18.52 13.07 2.72
C MET A 239 17.80 13.03 1.36
N ALA A 240 16.59 12.45 1.27
CA ALA A 240 15.80 12.45 0.04
C ALA A 240 15.26 13.86 -0.26
N LEU A 241 14.72 14.57 0.73
CA LEU A 241 14.31 15.97 0.57
C LEU A 241 15.48 16.87 0.18
N ALA A 242 16.67 16.67 0.76
CA ALA A 242 17.87 17.42 0.38
C ALA A 242 18.24 17.24 -1.10
N LYS A 243 17.93 16.10 -1.73
CA LYS A 243 18.15 15.90 -3.17
C LYS A 243 17.38 16.92 -4.01
N TYR A 244 16.19 17.30 -3.57
CA TYR A 244 15.28 18.19 -4.30
C TYR A 244 15.37 19.66 -3.83
N PHE A 245 15.61 19.88 -2.54
CA PHE A 245 15.42 21.18 -1.90
C PHE A 245 16.64 21.71 -1.13
N ARG A 246 17.84 21.13 -1.30
CA ARG A 246 19.06 21.67 -0.67
C ARG A 246 19.25 23.15 -1.04
N GLY A 247 19.46 24.00 -0.02
CA GLY A 247 19.58 25.45 -0.17
C GLY A 247 18.25 26.20 -0.24
N ASN A 248 17.10 25.51 -0.26
CA ASN A 248 15.79 26.14 -0.16
C ASN A 248 15.49 26.58 1.28
N LEU A 249 14.97 27.80 1.46
CA LEU A 249 14.64 28.35 2.78
C LEU A 249 13.65 27.48 3.56
N LEU A 250 12.65 26.89 2.89
CA LEU A 250 11.68 26.00 3.54
C LEU A 250 12.35 24.71 4.03
N PHE A 251 13.35 24.20 3.31
CA PHE A 251 14.10 23.01 3.72
C PHE A 251 15.01 23.29 4.93
N ILE A 252 15.55 24.52 5.03
CA ILE A 252 16.27 24.97 6.21
C ILE A 252 15.31 25.03 7.41
N MET A 253 14.15 25.68 7.26
CA MET A 253 13.12 25.73 8.31
C MET A 253 12.70 24.32 8.76
N PHE A 254 12.47 23.40 7.82
CA PHE A 254 12.17 22.00 8.12
C PHE A 254 13.28 21.32 8.94
N SER A 255 14.53 21.54 8.56
CA SER A 255 15.69 20.98 9.25
C SER A 255 15.82 21.52 10.67
N ASP A 256 15.51 22.81 10.88
CA ASP A 256 15.52 23.45 12.20
C ASP A 256 14.40 22.91 13.10
N VAL A 257 13.16 22.78 12.59
CA VAL A 257 12.05 22.16 13.33
C VAL A 257 12.39 20.73 13.72
N LEU A 258 12.93 19.94 12.79
CA LEU A 258 13.36 18.57 13.07
C LEU A 258 14.44 18.53 14.15
N LYS A 259 15.44 19.41 14.07
CA LYS A 259 16.51 19.47 15.06
C LYS A 259 15.95 19.78 16.46
N GLN A 260 15.09 20.79 16.57
CA GLN A 260 14.45 21.15 17.85
C GLN A 260 13.62 19.99 18.41
N LEU A 261 12.78 19.36 17.59
CA LEU A 261 12.01 18.19 18.01
C LEU A 261 12.92 17.06 18.52
N ARG A 262 14.08 16.82 17.91
CA ARG A 262 15.02 15.79 18.41
C ARG A 262 15.67 16.18 19.74
N GLU A 263 15.95 17.47 19.94
CA GLU A 263 16.52 18.00 21.19
C GLU A 263 15.49 17.96 22.33
N ASP A 264 14.21 18.17 22.02
CA ASP A 264 13.10 18.25 22.98
C ASP A 264 12.35 16.90 23.16
N ASP A 265 12.98 15.75 22.88
CA ASP A 265 12.36 14.39 22.90
C ASP A 265 10.99 14.32 22.19
N TYR A 266 10.89 15.00 21.05
CA TYR A 266 9.73 15.12 20.17
C TYR A 266 8.51 15.76 20.83
N ILE A 267 8.72 16.64 21.81
CA ILE A 267 7.70 17.51 22.37
C ILE A 267 7.63 18.80 21.52
N LEU A 268 6.42 19.16 21.08
CA LEU A 268 6.20 20.45 20.41
C LEU A 268 6.21 21.57 21.46
N THR A 269 7.31 22.31 21.54
CA THR A 269 7.37 23.58 22.28
C THR A 269 6.69 24.68 21.48
N GLU A 270 6.24 25.76 22.13
CA GLU A 270 5.57 26.89 21.47
C GLU A 270 6.39 27.47 20.30
N GLY A 271 7.71 27.52 20.43
CA GLY A 271 8.61 27.98 19.37
C GLY A 271 8.66 27.04 18.17
N SER A 272 8.82 25.74 18.41
CA SER A 272 8.86 24.72 17.36
C SER A 272 7.51 24.58 16.63
N GLU A 273 6.40 24.72 17.36
CA GLU A 273 5.06 24.67 16.80
C GLU A 273 4.78 25.86 15.88
N LYS A 274 5.09 27.09 16.31
CA LYS A 274 4.96 28.28 15.46
C LYS A 274 5.81 28.19 14.19
N MET A 275 7.02 27.65 14.29
CA MET A 275 7.89 27.44 13.13
C MET A 275 7.34 26.37 12.18
N HIS A 276 6.83 25.27 12.71
CA HIS A 276 6.17 24.21 11.95
C HIS A 276 4.92 24.73 11.22
N GLU A 277 4.07 25.49 11.90
CA GLU A 277 2.87 26.09 11.30
C GLU A 277 3.19 27.05 10.15
N ALA A 278 4.22 27.89 10.32
CA ALA A 278 4.70 28.76 9.26
C ALA A 278 5.24 27.98 8.06
N LEU A 279 5.97 26.87 8.29
CA LEU A 279 6.46 25.99 7.25
C LEU A 279 5.31 25.32 6.49
N VAL A 280 4.37 24.69 7.19
CA VAL A 280 3.24 23.96 6.59
C VAL A 280 2.30 24.91 5.85
N THR A 281 2.10 26.13 6.34
CA THR A 281 1.32 27.16 5.62
C THR A 281 1.95 27.49 4.27
N LYS A 282 3.27 27.73 4.23
CA LYS A 282 3.99 28.01 2.98
C LYS A 282 4.00 26.81 2.04
N LEU A 283 4.16 25.59 2.56
CA LEU A 283 4.10 24.37 1.76
C LEU A 283 2.70 24.11 1.22
N SER A 284 1.65 24.39 1.99
CA SER A 284 0.25 24.30 1.54
C SER A 284 0.02 25.16 0.30
N HIS A 285 0.50 26.41 0.30
CA HIS A 285 0.43 27.26 -0.89
C HIS A 285 1.17 26.71 -2.11
N LYS A 286 2.23 25.90 -1.92
CA LYS A 286 2.96 25.25 -3.02
C LYS A 286 2.23 24.05 -3.61
N ILE A 287 1.35 23.43 -2.83
CA ILE A 287 0.55 22.28 -3.27
C ILE A 287 -0.92 22.63 -3.56
N ASN A 288 -1.28 23.92 -3.51
CA ASN A 288 -2.58 24.41 -3.91
C ASN A 288 -2.74 24.29 -5.44
N GLY A 289 -3.69 23.47 -5.87
CA GLY A 289 -3.99 23.21 -7.28
C GLY A 289 -4.49 21.78 -7.51
N HIS A 290 -4.97 21.50 -8.73
CA HIS A 290 -5.47 20.18 -9.12
C HIS A 290 -4.41 19.09 -8.88
N TYR A 291 -4.79 17.90 -8.41
CA TYR A 291 -3.83 16.93 -7.88
C TYR A 291 -2.64 16.68 -8.85
N SER A 292 -2.98 16.44 -10.11
CA SER A 292 -2.05 16.13 -11.22
C SER A 292 -1.17 17.28 -11.72
N THR A 293 -1.37 18.51 -11.24
CA THR A 293 -0.63 19.70 -11.73
C THR A 293 0.50 20.13 -10.80
N VAL A 294 0.51 19.60 -9.58
CA VAL A 294 1.53 19.89 -8.57
C VAL A 294 2.59 18.81 -8.61
N SER A 295 3.86 19.22 -8.56
CA SER A 295 4.99 18.28 -8.50
C SER A 295 4.91 17.36 -7.29
N ASP A 296 5.15 16.07 -7.51
CA ASP A 296 5.25 15.05 -6.47
C ASP A 296 6.28 15.43 -5.39
N SER A 297 7.35 16.13 -5.75
CA SER A 297 8.36 16.57 -4.79
C SER A 297 7.82 17.57 -3.75
N TRP A 298 6.88 18.45 -4.13
CA TRP A 298 6.26 19.40 -3.19
C TRP A 298 5.24 18.70 -2.29
N ARG A 299 4.47 17.76 -2.84
CA ARG A 299 3.55 16.91 -2.07
C ARG A 299 4.30 16.08 -1.04
N TYR A 300 5.37 15.42 -1.47
CA TYR A 300 6.28 14.67 -0.62
C TYR A 300 6.86 15.56 0.50
N PHE A 301 7.30 16.79 0.19
CA PHE A 301 7.81 17.70 1.21
C PHE A 301 6.73 18.17 2.20
N TYR A 302 5.51 18.42 1.74
CA TYR A 302 4.37 18.70 2.61
C TYR A 302 4.12 17.53 3.58
N THR A 303 4.03 16.30 3.06
CA THR A 303 3.80 15.09 3.85
C THR A 303 4.90 14.86 4.89
N CYS A 304 6.17 14.95 4.51
CA CYS A 304 7.29 14.81 5.45
C CYS A 304 7.24 15.88 6.56
N SER A 305 6.83 17.10 6.24
CA SER A 305 6.67 18.18 7.22
C SER A 305 5.54 17.90 8.20
N GLN A 306 4.39 17.40 7.73
CA GLN A 306 3.28 17.01 8.60
C GLN A 306 3.63 15.86 9.54
N THR A 307 4.49 14.94 9.08
CA THR A 307 4.96 13.80 9.87
C THR A 307 5.66 14.23 11.17
N LEU A 308 6.35 15.37 11.17
CA LEU A 308 6.94 15.95 12.39
C LEU A 308 5.89 16.24 13.47
N LYS A 309 4.77 16.85 13.07
CA LYS A 309 3.67 17.19 14.00
C LYS A 309 2.88 15.95 14.41
N ILE A 310 2.68 14.99 13.51
CA ILE A 310 2.05 13.69 13.82
C ILE A 310 2.82 12.97 14.93
N LEU A 311 4.15 12.84 14.78
CA LEU A 311 5.01 12.21 15.79
C LEU A 311 4.87 12.87 17.16
N ALA A 312 4.95 14.20 17.19
CA ALA A 312 4.92 14.95 18.43
C ALA A 312 3.55 14.88 19.13
N LEU A 313 2.46 14.99 18.37
CA LEU A 313 1.09 14.85 18.90
C LEU A 313 0.84 13.44 19.42
N TYR A 314 1.31 12.41 18.69
CA TYR A 314 1.17 11.02 19.11
C TYR A 314 1.91 10.73 20.43
N ARG A 315 3.15 11.22 20.60
CA ARG A 315 3.89 11.06 21.87
C ARG A 315 3.26 11.79 23.05
N GLN A 316 2.57 12.90 22.77
CA GLN A 316 1.81 13.64 23.77
C GLN A 316 0.41 13.07 24.01
N GLU A 317 0.09 11.89 23.44
CA GLU A 317 -1.23 11.24 23.53
C GLU A 317 -2.40 12.09 22.99
N LYS A 318 -2.10 13.10 22.16
CA LYS A 318 -3.09 13.96 21.48
C LYS A 318 -3.58 13.28 20.20
N TYR A 319 -4.20 12.12 20.37
CA TYR A 319 -4.50 11.20 19.27
C TYR A 319 -5.48 11.77 18.23
N LEU A 320 -6.53 12.48 18.66
CA LEU A 320 -7.51 13.05 17.72
C LEU A 320 -6.90 14.14 16.83
N GLU A 321 -6.04 14.98 17.41
CA GLU A 321 -5.28 15.99 16.68
C GLU A 321 -4.27 15.32 15.73
N ALA A 322 -3.57 14.28 16.19
CA ALA A 322 -2.64 13.51 15.36
C ALA A 322 -3.36 12.88 14.15
N LEU A 323 -4.53 12.28 14.35
CA LEU A 323 -5.34 11.69 13.28
C LEU A 323 -5.77 12.74 12.25
N THR A 324 -6.17 13.92 12.73
CA THR A 324 -6.50 15.07 11.89
C THR A 324 -5.32 15.43 10.98
N VAL A 325 -4.11 15.52 11.52
CA VAL A 325 -2.92 15.83 10.73
C VAL A 325 -2.55 14.68 9.78
N CYS A 326 -2.75 13.42 10.17
CA CYS A 326 -2.57 12.27 9.30
C CYS A 326 -3.47 12.35 8.06
N ASP A 327 -4.78 12.58 8.25
CA ASP A 327 -5.71 12.65 7.13
C ASP A 327 -5.45 13.85 6.22
N ASP A 328 -5.10 15.02 6.78
CA ASP A 328 -4.68 16.19 5.99
C ASP A 328 -3.42 15.89 5.15
N ALA A 329 -2.44 15.19 5.72
CA ALA A 329 -1.24 14.75 5.01
C ALA A 329 -1.57 13.76 3.88
N LEU A 330 -2.37 12.74 4.15
CA LEU A 330 -2.74 11.71 3.17
C LEU A 330 -3.58 12.26 2.02
N MET A 331 -4.56 13.12 2.32
CA MET A 331 -5.42 13.71 1.28
C MET A 331 -4.65 14.68 0.38
N LYS A 332 -3.77 15.52 0.95
CA LYS A 332 -3.09 16.58 0.20
C LYS A 332 -1.75 16.15 -0.37
N GLY A 333 -0.98 15.37 0.35
CA GLY A 333 0.36 14.97 -0.06
C GLY A 333 0.50 13.50 -0.47
N GLY A 334 -0.45 12.65 -0.07
CA GLY A 334 -0.28 11.19 -0.15
C GLY A 334 0.72 10.69 0.90
N ASP A 335 0.84 9.37 1.02
CA ASP A 335 1.87 8.78 1.88
C ASP A 335 3.25 8.88 1.21
N PHE A 336 4.31 9.01 2.02
CA PHE A 336 5.67 9.26 1.53
C PHE A 336 6.53 8.00 1.50
N ASP A 337 6.15 7.01 2.30
CA ASP A 337 6.67 5.66 2.25
C ASP A 337 5.49 4.70 2.03
N ASP A 338 5.72 3.40 2.01
CA ASP A 338 4.69 2.41 1.76
C ASP A 338 3.64 2.28 2.91
N GLY A 339 3.15 3.39 3.47
CA GLY A 339 1.95 3.46 4.30
C GLY A 339 2.13 3.96 5.73
N SER A 340 3.27 4.54 6.14
CA SER A 340 3.53 4.88 7.55
C SER A 340 2.50 5.82 8.15
N ILE A 341 2.10 6.88 7.44
CA ILE A 341 1.08 7.80 7.95
C ILE A 341 -0.27 7.09 7.98
N ALA A 342 -0.62 6.36 6.93
CA ALA A 342 -1.88 5.63 6.88
C ALA A 342 -2.00 4.57 7.98
N ASN A 343 -0.89 3.94 8.36
CA ASN A 343 -0.82 2.96 9.45
C ASN A 343 -0.90 3.62 10.82
N CYS A 344 -0.27 4.79 11.01
CA CYS A 344 -0.44 5.61 12.20
C CYS A 344 -1.91 6.03 12.38
N ALA A 345 -2.54 6.54 11.31
CA ALA A 345 -3.95 6.90 11.30
C ALA A 345 -4.86 5.71 11.67
N TYR A 346 -4.56 4.52 11.13
CA TYR A 346 -5.29 3.30 11.43
C TYR A 346 -5.14 2.87 12.89
N ASP A 347 -3.93 2.89 13.46
CA ASP A 347 -3.74 2.57 14.88
C ASP A 347 -4.50 3.55 15.78
N ILE A 348 -4.42 4.85 15.47
CA ILE A 348 -5.14 5.86 16.23
C ILE A 348 -6.65 5.60 16.21
N GLN A 349 -7.23 5.42 15.01
CA GLN A 349 -8.66 5.16 14.82
C GLN A 349 -9.14 3.90 15.55
N ILE A 350 -8.37 2.81 15.49
CA ILE A 350 -8.83 1.49 15.96
C ILE A 350 -8.45 1.22 17.42
N ASN A 351 -7.27 1.64 17.86
CA ASN A 351 -6.69 1.24 19.14
C ASN A 351 -6.59 2.38 20.16
N ARG A 352 -6.62 3.65 19.73
CA ARG A 352 -6.34 4.79 20.62
C ARG A 352 -7.55 5.67 20.90
N LEU A 353 -8.43 5.84 19.92
CA LEU A 353 -9.67 6.59 20.08
C LEU A 353 -10.80 5.68 20.54
N PRO A 354 -11.73 6.19 21.37
CA PRO A 354 -12.94 5.45 21.68
C PRO A 354 -13.79 5.27 20.41
N PRO A 355 -14.59 4.19 20.33
CA PRO A 355 -15.60 4.05 19.28
C PRO A 355 -16.49 5.29 19.24
N ALA A 356 -16.79 5.78 18.04
CA ALA A 356 -17.76 6.86 17.89
C ALA A 356 -19.17 6.38 18.26
N GLU A 357 -20.06 7.33 18.54
CA GLU A 357 -21.46 7.02 18.83
C GLU A 357 -22.10 6.24 17.66
N TYR A 358 -22.88 5.22 18.00
CA TYR A 358 -23.54 4.39 17.01
C TYR A 358 -24.56 5.20 16.21
N ILE A 359 -24.54 5.04 14.89
CA ILE A 359 -25.51 5.63 13.98
C ILE A 359 -26.33 4.50 13.36
N ASP A 360 -27.65 4.58 13.54
CA ASP A 360 -28.59 3.61 12.98
C ASP A 360 -28.77 3.84 11.47
N SER A 361 -27.86 3.26 10.69
CA SER A 361 -27.83 3.39 9.22
C SER A 361 -29.04 2.74 8.52
N SER A 362 -29.84 1.94 9.24
CA SER A 362 -31.08 1.33 8.71
C SER A 362 -32.18 2.36 8.41
N ARG A 363 -32.05 3.58 8.92
CA ARG A 363 -32.98 4.70 8.68
C ARG A 363 -32.81 5.36 7.32
N LEU A 364 -31.67 5.14 6.65
CA LEU A 364 -31.43 5.69 5.32
C LEU A 364 -32.42 5.08 4.33
N ALA A 365 -33.13 5.94 3.60
CA ALA A 365 -34.25 5.50 2.78
C ALA A 365 -33.90 5.48 1.29
N SER A 366 -34.55 4.57 0.57
CA SER A 366 -34.50 4.53 -0.89
C SER A 366 -35.28 5.69 -1.51
N ARG A 367 -34.98 5.98 -2.77
CA ARG A 367 -35.61 6.95 -3.65
C ARG A 367 -36.19 6.23 -4.86
N TYR A 368 -36.90 6.99 -5.70
CA TYR A 368 -37.51 6.47 -6.91
C TYR A 368 -36.47 6.31 -8.02
N VAL A 369 -36.73 5.38 -8.94
CA VAL A 369 -35.95 5.27 -10.18
C VAL A 369 -36.39 6.41 -11.10
N PRO A 370 -35.46 7.19 -11.68
CA PRO A 370 -35.81 8.24 -12.62
C PRO A 370 -36.71 7.75 -13.75
N GLU A 371 -37.68 8.58 -14.13
CA GLU A 371 -38.58 8.26 -15.22
C GLU A 371 -37.86 8.28 -16.58
N ARG A 372 -38.48 7.63 -17.55
CA ARG A 372 -38.05 7.73 -18.95
C ARG A 372 -38.31 9.14 -19.47
N LEU A 373 -37.29 9.71 -20.10
CA LEU A 373 -37.40 10.95 -20.84
C LEU A 373 -38.45 10.85 -21.96
N PRO A 374 -39.41 11.77 -22.05
CA PRO A 374 -40.59 11.63 -22.92
C PRO A 374 -40.28 11.74 -24.42
N HIS A 375 -39.16 12.34 -24.81
CA HIS A 375 -38.83 12.61 -26.21
C HIS A 375 -37.64 11.82 -26.75
N ASN A 376 -36.91 11.10 -25.89
CA ASN A 376 -35.68 10.41 -26.27
C ASN A 376 -35.94 8.98 -26.75
N ARG A 377 -35.03 8.47 -27.59
CA ARG A 377 -34.99 7.05 -27.95
C ARG A 377 -34.21 6.28 -26.89
N PHE A 378 -34.61 5.05 -26.59
CA PHE A 378 -33.99 4.22 -25.57
C PHE A 378 -33.34 2.98 -26.17
N LEU A 379 -32.12 2.70 -25.72
CA LEU A 379 -31.45 1.43 -25.91
C LEU A 379 -31.20 0.77 -24.55
N THR A 380 -31.07 -0.55 -24.56
CA THR A 380 -30.71 -1.33 -23.38
C THR A 380 -29.20 -1.53 -23.37
N VAL A 381 -28.56 -1.28 -22.22
CA VAL A 381 -27.16 -1.67 -22.02
C VAL A 381 -27.07 -3.20 -22.02
N PRO A 382 -26.22 -3.83 -22.85
CA PRO A 382 -26.04 -5.28 -22.84
C PRO A 382 -25.56 -5.78 -21.47
N VAL A 383 -26.07 -6.95 -21.05
CA VAL A 383 -25.64 -7.62 -19.83
C VAL A 383 -24.82 -8.85 -20.20
N LEU A 384 -23.62 -8.96 -19.63
CA LEU A 384 -22.68 -10.06 -19.83
C LEU A 384 -22.45 -10.75 -18.48
N GLU A 385 -22.69 -12.06 -18.42
CA GLU A 385 -22.37 -12.87 -17.24
C GLU A 385 -20.95 -13.39 -17.35
N ARG A 386 -20.04 -12.91 -16.48
CA ARG A 386 -18.62 -13.31 -16.41
C ARG A 386 -17.99 -13.54 -17.81
N PRO A 387 -17.97 -12.52 -18.69
CA PRO A 387 -17.45 -12.68 -20.04
C PRO A 387 -15.98 -13.07 -20.03
N SER A 388 -15.52 -13.80 -21.05
CA SER A 388 -14.09 -14.04 -21.20
C SER A 388 -13.31 -12.72 -21.38
N ILE A 389 -12.03 -12.72 -21.04
CA ILE A 389 -11.13 -11.57 -21.29
C ILE A 389 -11.18 -11.16 -22.76
N ASP A 390 -11.15 -12.10 -23.70
CA ASP A 390 -11.24 -11.80 -25.14
C ASP A 390 -12.54 -11.10 -25.51
N THR A 391 -13.66 -11.56 -24.95
CA THR A 391 -14.97 -10.91 -25.13
C THR A 391 -14.95 -9.50 -24.57
N PHE A 392 -14.40 -9.29 -23.37
CA PHE A 392 -14.33 -7.97 -22.77
C PHE A 392 -13.40 -7.02 -23.55
N CYS A 393 -12.25 -7.51 -24.04
CA CYS A 393 -11.36 -6.76 -24.94
C CYS A 393 -12.11 -6.23 -26.18
N HIS A 394 -13.04 -7.01 -26.76
CA HIS A 394 -13.86 -6.53 -27.87
C HIS A 394 -14.79 -5.37 -27.46
N TYR A 395 -15.31 -5.36 -26.23
CA TYR A 395 -16.09 -4.22 -25.72
C TYR A 395 -15.22 -2.98 -25.50
N VAL A 396 -14.01 -3.15 -24.97
CA VAL A 396 -13.03 -2.06 -24.82
C VAL A 396 -12.68 -1.45 -26.18
N VAL A 397 -12.35 -2.29 -27.18
CA VAL A 397 -11.98 -1.84 -28.52
C VAL A 397 -13.16 -1.22 -29.27
N SER A 398 -14.36 -1.79 -29.15
CA SER A 398 -15.55 -1.26 -29.81
C SER A 398 -16.15 -0.03 -29.12
N GLY A 399 -15.68 0.30 -27.91
CA GLY A 399 -16.11 1.46 -27.15
C GLY A 399 -17.59 1.40 -26.77
N LYS A 400 -18.13 0.21 -26.46
CA LYS A 400 -19.54 0.02 -26.10
C LYS A 400 -19.71 -0.29 -24.61
N PRO A 401 -20.72 0.27 -23.92
CA PRO A 401 -20.97 -0.03 -22.53
C PRO A 401 -21.53 -1.44 -22.36
N ALA A 402 -21.31 -2.02 -21.18
CA ALA A 402 -21.88 -3.31 -20.80
C ALA A 402 -21.98 -3.41 -19.28
N VAL A 403 -23.06 -4.04 -18.80
CA VAL A 403 -23.14 -4.54 -17.42
C VAL A 403 -22.43 -5.89 -17.36
N ILE A 404 -21.53 -6.03 -16.40
CA ILE A 404 -20.78 -7.25 -16.12
C ILE A 404 -21.31 -7.84 -14.81
N ARG A 405 -21.93 -9.01 -14.91
CA ARG A 405 -22.53 -9.74 -13.78
C ARG A 405 -21.62 -10.83 -13.27
N GLY A 406 -21.59 -10.99 -11.94
CA GLY A 406 -20.92 -12.08 -11.26
C GLY A 406 -19.40 -11.96 -11.15
N GLU A 407 -18.77 -10.93 -11.73
CA GLU A 407 -17.32 -10.72 -11.62
C GLU A 407 -16.93 -10.27 -10.22
N ILE A 408 -17.59 -9.21 -9.73
CA ILE A 408 -17.15 -8.51 -8.53
C ILE A 408 -17.63 -9.18 -7.24
N GLU A 409 -18.49 -10.20 -7.31
CA GLU A 409 -18.94 -11.03 -6.17
C GLU A 409 -17.77 -11.67 -5.42
N ARG A 410 -16.61 -11.81 -6.07
CA ARG A 410 -15.38 -12.34 -5.46
C ARG A 410 -14.63 -11.31 -4.63
N MET A 411 -14.96 -10.02 -4.75
CA MET A 411 -14.37 -8.96 -3.93
C MET A 411 -14.91 -9.08 -2.50
N PRO A 412 -14.05 -9.16 -1.47
CA PRO A 412 -14.50 -9.19 -0.08
C PRO A 412 -15.46 -8.04 0.26
N ALA A 413 -15.26 -6.86 -0.33
CA ALA A 413 -16.11 -5.68 -0.14
C ALA A 413 -17.61 -5.95 -0.39
N THR A 414 -17.97 -6.78 -1.38
CA THR A 414 -19.39 -7.06 -1.71
C THR A 414 -20.16 -7.74 -0.57
N SER A 415 -19.46 -8.51 0.27
CA SER A 415 -20.03 -9.15 1.46
C SER A 415 -19.78 -8.37 2.75
N LYS A 416 -18.67 -7.63 2.83
CA LYS A 416 -18.13 -7.04 4.06
C LYS A 416 -18.55 -5.59 4.26
N TRP A 417 -18.62 -4.80 3.18
CA TRP A 417 -18.83 -3.37 3.29
C TRP A 417 -20.30 -3.05 3.52
N THR A 418 -20.60 -2.69 4.77
CA THR A 418 -21.85 -2.08 5.21
C THR A 418 -21.59 -0.66 5.69
N PHE A 419 -22.63 0.16 5.84
CA PHE A 419 -22.48 1.48 6.46
C PHE A 419 -21.92 1.36 7.90
N ASP A 420 -22.38 0.35 8.65
CA ASP A 420 -21.89 0.09 10.01
C ASP A 420 -20.41 -0.35 10.01
N PHE A 421 -20.00 -1.20 9.06
CA PHE A 421 -18.60 -1.60 8.90
C PHE A 421 -17.72 -0.40 8.56
N LEU A 422 -18.13 0.41 7.58
CA LEU A 422 -17.39 1.62 7.20
C LEU A 422 -17.35 2.62 8.36
N HIS A 423 -18.43 2.76 9.12
CA HIS A 423 -18.44 3.60 10.32
C HIS A 423 -17.46 3.11 11.37
N ALA A 424 -17.45 1.81 11.67
CA ALA A 424 -16.51 1.23 12.64
C ALA A 424 -15.03 1.47 12.28
N VAL A 425 -14.69 1.43 10.99
CA VAL A 425 -13.30 1.59 10.53
C VAL A 425 -12.92 3.03 10.14
N LEU A 426 -13.90 3.91 9.89
CA LEU A 426 -13.68 5.27 9.40
C LEU A 426 -14.21 6.38 10.30
N SER A 427 -14.86 6.10 11.43
CA SER A 427 -15.68 7.08 12.17
C SER A 427 -15.00 8.44 12.37
N HIS A 428 -13.74 8.47 12.81
CA HIS A 428 -13.00 9.71 13.08
C HIS A 428 -12.13 10.15 11.89
N ARG A 429 -12.11 9.37 10.81
CA ARG A 429 -11.36 9.67 9.59
C ARG A 429 -12.01 10.83 8.85
N ARG A 430 -11.20 11.80 8.46
CA ARG A 430 -11.63 13.01 7.76
C ARG A 430 -11.63 12.79 6.24
N LEU A 431 -12.73 13.14 5.60
CA LEU A 431 -13.02 12.86 4.20
C LEU A 431 -13.63 14.09 3.51
N PRO A 432 -13.36 14.31 2.22
CA PRO A 432 -13.97 15.39 1.45
C PRO A 432 -15.41 15.02 1.09
N ILE A 433 -16.37 15.82 1.56
CA ILE A 433 -17.80 15.62 1.33
C ILE A 433 -18.34 16.75 0.46
N GLU A 434 -19.01 16.40 -0.63
CA GLU A 434 -19.65 17.32 -1.56
C GLU A 434 -21.09 17.65 -1.14
N TYR A 435 -21.50 18.90 -1.31
CA TYR A 435 -22.86 19.39 -1.07
C TYR A 435 -23.37 20.11 -2.31
N GLY A 436 -24.56 19.76 -2.77
CA GLY A 436 -25.13 20.24 -4.03
C GLY A 436 -24.49 19.57 -5.26
N ALA A 437 -25.02 19.86 -6.44
CA ALA A 437 -24.44 19.37 -7.69
C ALA A 437 -23.25 20.24 -8.12
N TYR A 438 -22.12 19.65 -8.51
CA TYR A 438 -20.90 20.39 -8.89
C TYR A 438 -21.05 21.30 -10.13
N THR A 439 -22.15 21.16 -10.86
CA THR A 439 -22.53 22.05 -11.97
C THR A 439 -23.27 23.32 -11.51
N GLU A 440 -23.64 23.41 -10.24
CA GLU A 440 -24.40 24.54 -9.67
C GLU A 440 -23.52 25.49 -8.86
N ASP A 441 -23.96 26.75 -8.74
CA ASP A 441 -23.27 27.76 -7.92
C ASP A 441 -23.34 27.49 -6.42
N SER A 442 -24.28 26.66 -5.99
CA SER A 442 -24.50 26.20 -4.62
C SER A 442 -23.45 25.17 -4.18
N PHE A 443 -22.69 24.59 -5.11
CA PHE A 443 -21.74 23.53 -4.82
C PHE A 443 -20.69 23.95 -3.80
N SER A 444 -20.47 23.09 -2.81
CA SER A 444 -19.35 23.24 -1.89
C SER A 444 -18.79 21.88 -1.49
N GLN A 445 -17.51 21.85 -1.18
CA GLN A 445 -16.84 20.68 -0.62
C GLN A 445 -16.37 21.02 0.79
N LYS A 446 -16.63 20.14 1.76
CA LYS A 446 -16.20 20.31 3.15
C LYS A 446 -15.54 19.04 3.64
N VAL A 447 -14.45 19.18 4.38
CA VAL A 447 -13.83 18.05 5.05
C VAL A 447 -14.58 17.77 6.35
N LYS A 448 -15.16 16.58 6.48
CA LYS A 448 -15.85 16.11 7.68
C LYS A 448 -15.36 14.72 8.08
N THR A 449 -15.57 14.36 9.34
CA THR A 449 -15.40 12.96 9.75
C THR A 449 -16.45 12.08 9.09
N PHE A 450 -16.16 10.80 8.89
CA PHE A 450 -17.16 9.85 8.38
C PHE A 450 -18.37 9.74 9.32
N HIS A 451 -18.17 9.86 10.64
CA HIS A 451 -19.25 9.90 11.62
C HIS A 451 -20.19 11.08 11.38
N GLU A 452 -19.67 12.31 11.28
CA GLU A 452 -20.49 13.50 11.01
C GLU A 452 -21.25 13.36 9.68
N PHE A 453 -20.56 12.89 8.63
CA PHE A 453 -21.19 12.65 7.33
C PHE A 453 -22.36 11.66 7.41
N LEU A 454 -22.16 10.51 8.05
CA LEU A 454 -23.20 9.50 8.18
C LEU A 454 -24.35 10.00 9.06
N TRP A 455 -24.05 10.76 10.11
CA TRP A 455 -25.05 11.37 10.98
C TRP A 455 -25.94 12.32 10.19
N GLU A 456 -25.36 13.19 9.35
CA GLU A 456 -26.12 14.11 8.50
C GLU A 456 -27.03 13.38 7.51
N CYS A 457 -26.54 12.27 6.93
CA CYS A 457 -27.35 11.42 6.05
C CYS A 457 -28.58 10.87 6.78
N VAL A 458 -28.43 10.39 8.02
CA VAL A 458 -29.55 9.86 8.80
C VAL A 458 -30.46 10.97 9.32
N GLU A 459 -29.90 12.11 9.73
CA GLU A 459 -30.66 13.26 10.21
C GLU A 459 -31.56 13.86 9.12
N ALA A 460 -31.08 13.86 7.87
CA ALA A 460 -31.83 14.33 6.71
C ALA A 460 -33.10 13.51 6.39
N GLU A 461 -33.20 12.26 6.87
CA GLU A 461 -34.38 11.41 6.64
C GLU A 461 -35.56 11.73 7.58
N LYS A 462 -35.36 12.59 8.59
CA LYS A 462 -36.44 13.04 9.47
C LYS A 462 -37.32 14.06 8.76
N SER A 463 -38.64 14.00 8.98
CA SER A 463 -39.64 14.87 8.32
C SER A 463 -39.39 16.36 8.51
N ASP A 464 -38.87 16.75 9.67
CA ASP A 464 -38.70 18.15 10.07
C ASP A 464 -37.24 18.61 9.94
N SER A 465 -36.41 17.82 9.26
CA SER A 465 -34.98 18.09 9.13
C SER A 465 -34.72 19.27 8.19
N THR A 466 -33.78 20.12 8.59
CA THR A 466 -33.20 21.18 7.75
C THR A 466 -31.81 20.80 7.25
N VAL A 467 -31.33 19.60 7.59
CA VAL A 467 -30.00 19.11 7.22
C VAL A 467 -30.04 18.65 5.77
N PHE A 468 -29.13 19.20 4.96
CA PHE A 468 -28.90 18.72 3.60
C PHE A 468 -27.68 17.81 3.60
N PRO A 469 -27.86 16.50 3.37
CA PRO A 469 -26.78 15.53 3.45
C PRO A 469 -25.84 15.69 2.26
N GLY A 470 -24.57 15.36 2.47
CA GLY A 470 -23.55 15.43 1.43
C GLY A 470 -23.37 14.11 0.68
N TYR A 471 -22.35 14.07 -0.17
CA TYR A 471 -21.92 12.89 -0.92
C TYR A 471 -20.39 12.74 -0.83
N LEU A 472 -19.92 11.58 -0.35
CA LEU A 472 -18.51 11.22 -0.54
C LEU A 472 -18.36 10.73 -1.97
N ALA A 473 -17.97 11.63 -2.87
CA ALA A 473 -17.83 11.36 -4.30
C ALA A 473 -16.35 11.30 -4.70
N GLN A 474 -16.01 10.37 -5.58
CA GLN A 474 -14.75 10.31 -6.29
C GLN A 474 -13.49 10.41 -5.39
N HIS A 475 -13.55 9.87 -4.19
CA HIS A 475 -12.44 9.95 -3.25
C HIS A 475 -11.49 8.77 -3.37
N ARG A 476 -10.18 9.02 -3.36
CA ARG A 476 -9.12 7.99 -3.35
C ARG A 476 -8.98 7.35 -1.96
N LEU A 477 -10.09 6.88 -1.40
CA LEU A 477 -10.19 6.36 -0.03
C LEU A 477 -9.22 5.21 0.22
N LEU A 478 -8.99 4.35 -0.79
CA LEU A 478 -8.10 3.20 -0.66
C LEU A 478 -6.61 3.58 -0.55
N ASP A 479 -6.24 4.78 -0.98
CA ASP A 479 -4.89 5.31 -0.77
C ASP A 479 -4.76 5.94 0.63
N GLN A 480 -5.80 6.60 1.12
CA GLN A 480 -5.85 7.16 2.49
C GLN A 480 -6.01 6.06 3.57
N VAL A 481 -6.69 4.95 3.23
CA VAL A 481 -6.97 3.82 4.13
C VAL A 481 -6.60 2.50 3.42
N PRO A 482 -5.30 2.21 3.27
CA PRO A 482 -4.81 1.01 2.56
C PRO A 482 -5.33 -0.31 3.13
N GLN A 483 -5.76 -0.34 4.40
CA GLN A 483 -6.35 -1.52 5.03
C GLN A 483 -7.67 -1.95 4.35
N LEU A 484 -8.35 -1.04 3.65
CA LEU A 484 -9.53 -1.34 2.84
C LEU A 484 -9.18 -1.83 1.42
N ALA A 485 -7.97 -1.60 0.93
CA ALA A 485 -7.60 -1.89 -0.46
C ALA A 485 -7.62 -3.40 -0.76
N GLY A 486 -7.34 -4.25 0.24
CA GLY A 486 -7.41 -5.71 0.12
C GLY A 486 -8.82 -6.25 -0.13
N ASP A 487 -9.87 -5.49 0.23
CA ASP A 487 -11.25 -5.88 0.00
C ASP A 487 -11.71 -5.63 -1.44
N VAL A 488 -10.91 -4.88 -2.22
CA VAL A 488 -11.25 -4.40 -3.55
C VAL A 488 -10.09 -4.71 -4.52
N PRO A 489 -9.84 -5.99 -4.85
CA PRO A 489 -8.85 -6.35 -5.86
C PRO A 489 -9.20 -5.73 -7.22
N THR A 490 -8.18 -5.48 -8.05
CA THR A 490 -8.41 -4.99 -9.42
C THR A 490 -8.85 -6.15 -10.31
N PRO A 491 -10.02 -6.08 -10.99
CA PRO A 491 -10.42 -7.09 -11.96
C PRO A 491 -9.46 -7.17 -13.15
N ASP A 492 -9.26 -8.37 -13.70
CA ASP A 492 -8.41 -8.59 -14.87
C ASP A 492 -8.87 -7.77 -16.10
N TYR A 493 -10.17 -7.48 -16.17
CA TYR A 493 -10.77 -6.61 -17.20
C TYR A 493 -10.13 -5.22 -17.30
N CYS A 494 -9.64 -4.67 -16.19
CA CYS A 494 -8.98 -3.36 -16.21
C CYS A 494 -7.62 -3.38 -16.95
N TYR A 495 -7.09 -4.55 -17.31
CA TYR A 495 -5.86 -4.70 -18.09
C TYR A 495 -6.12 -4.98 -19.58
N CYS A 496 -7.38 -4.94 -20.03
CA CYS A 496 -7.75 -5.17 -21.42
C CYS A 496 -7.43 -3.97 -22.36
N ASP A 497 -6.99 -2.84 -21.80
CA ASP A 497 -6.53 -1.68 -22.58
C ASP A 497 -5.00 -1.77 -22.78
N ALA A 498 -4.56 -1.92 -24.03
CA ALA A 498 -3.16 -2.09 -24.38
C ALA A 498 -2.29 -0.85 -24.06
N GLU A 499 -2.91 0.32 -23.88
CA GLU A 499 -2.21 1.56 -23.49
C GLU A 499 -2.16 1.74 -21.95
N ASN A 500 -2.51 0.70 -21.19
CA ASN A 500 -2.49 0.76 -19.73
C ASN A 500 -1.06 0.65 -19.19
N GLU A 501 -0.32 1.76 -19.25
CA GLU A 501 1.04 1.90 -18.67
C GLU A 501 0.99 2.20 -17.15
N GLU A 502 -0.20 2.43 -16.57
CA GLU A 502 -0.36 2.94 -15.19
C GLU A 502 -1.21 2.03 -14.28
N ARG A 503 -0.96 2.15 -12.97
CA ARG A 503 -1.80 1.62 -11.89
C ARG A 503 -3.25 2.09 -12.06
N VAL A 504 -4.20 1.16 -11.97
CA VAL A 504 -5.65 1.47 -11.99
C VAL A 504 -6.00 2.44 -10.86
N GLU A 505 -6.60 3.57 -11.19
CA GLU A 505 -7.03 4.58 -10.21
C GLU A 505 -8.40 4.15 -9.65
N LYS A 506 -8.49 4.01 -8.32
CA LYS A 506 -9.71 3.55 -7.64
C LYS A 506 -10.32 4.67 -6.82
N ASN A 507 -11.58 4.99 -7.08
CA ASN A 507 -12.31 5.99 -6.32
C ASN A 507 -13.54 5.36 -5.65
N VAL A 508 -13.74 5.69 -4.38
CA VAL A 508 -14.87 5.19 -3.59
C VAL A 508 -15.96 6.25 -3.55
N PHE A 509 -17.20 5.81 -3.68
CA PHE A 509 -18.40 6.62 -3.57
C PHE A 509 -19.26 6.08 -2.43
N VAL A 510 -19.68 6.96 -1.50
CA VAL A 510 -20.60 6.62 -0.41
C VAL A 510 -21.64 7.73 -0.29
N GLY A 511 -22.92 7.37 -0.31
CA GLY A 511 -24.00 8.35 -0.29
C GLY A 511 -25.33 7.79 0.20
N HIS A 512 -26.22 8.69 0.61
CA HIS A 512 -27.63 8.39 0.89
C HIS A 512 -28.41 8.13 -0.42
N GLY A 513 -29.67 7.69 -0.32
CA GLY A 513 -30.55 7.60 -1.49
C GLY A 513 -30.83 8.99 -2.07
N GLY A 514 -30.61 9.16 -3.37
CA GLY A 514 -30.84 10.41 -4.09
C GLY A 514 -29.61 11.27 -4.37
N THR A 515 -28.40 10.82 -4.04
CA THR A 515 -27.18 11.51 -4.49
C THR A 515 -27.09 11.51 -6.01
N ILE A 516 -26.73 12.64 -6.61
CA ILE A 516 -26.67 12.83 -8.06
C ILE A 516 -25.25 13.14 -8.51
N SER A 517 -24.81 12.49 -9.58
CA SER A 517 -23.70 12.95 -10.42
C SER A 517 -24.28 13.41 -11.76
N PRO A 518 -24.29 14.74 -12.03
CA PRO A 518 -24.73 15.30 -13.30
C PRO A 518 -24.10 14.63 -14.52
N MET A 519 -24.75 14.76 -15.68
CA MET A 519 -24.27 14.10 -16.90
C MET A 519 -22.90 14.65 -17.33
N HIS A 520 -21.88 13.79 -17.35
CA HIS A 520 -20.52 14.15 -17.74
C HIS A 520 -19.82 13.00 -18.45
N HIS A 521 -18.64 13.25 -19.02
CA HIS A 521 -17.78 12.20 -19.54
C HIS A 521 -16.40 12.21 -18.87
N ASP A 522 -15.82 11.03 -18.79
CA ASP A 522 -14.49 10.81 -18.24
C ASP A 522 -13.41 10.69 -19.35
N PRO A 523 -12.14 11.00 -19.03
CA PRO A 523 -11.04 10.90 -19.98
C PRO A 523 -10.48 9.47 -20.14
N ARG A 524 -10.93 8.51 -19.32
CA ARG A 524 -10.43 7.13 -19.25
C ARG A 524 -11.59 6.13 -19.30
N ASN A 525 -11.27 4.87 -19.56
CA ASN A 525 -12.22 3.77 -19.38
C ASN A 525 -12.52 3.61 -17.89
N ASN A 526 -13.76 3.25 -17.53
CA ASN A 526 -14.17 3.08 -16.15
C ASN A 526 -14.89 1.74 -15.94
N PHE A 527 -14.44 0.97 -14.95
CA PHE A 527 -15.10 -0.23 -14.47
C PHE A 527 -15.76 0.08 -13.13
N PHE A 528 -17.04 0.46 -13.17
CA PHE A 528 -17.79 0.94 -12.03
C PHE A 528 -18.46 -0.21 -11.28
N CYS A 529 -17.96 -0.55 -10.10
CA CYS A 529 -18.41 -1.68 -9.28
C CYS A 529 -19.46 -1.23 -8.26
N GLN A 530 -20.64 -1.85 -8.27
CA GLN A 530 -21.70 -1.56 -7.30
C GLN A 530 -21.61 -2.52 -6.11
N ILE A 531 -21.19 -2.02 -4.95
CA ILE A 531 -20.93 -2.83 -3.75
C ILE A 531 -22.20 -2.97 -2.90
N ARG A 532 -22.91 -1.87 -2.67
CA ARG A 532 -24.15 -1.84 -1.86
C ARG A 532 -25.14 -0.83 -2.41
N GLY A 533 -26.44 -1.16 -2.28
CA GLY A 533 -27.54 -0.36 -2.82
C GLY A 533 -27.58 -0.34 -4.34
N ARG A 534 -28.65 0.20 -4.92
CA ARG A 534 -28.81 0.35 -6.37
C ARG A 534 -28.47 1.75 -6.86
N LYS A 535 -27.90 1.84 -8.05
CA LYS A 535 -27.68 3.10 -8.78
C LYS A 535 -28.31 3.05 -10.16
N PHE A 536 -29.01 4.11 -10.53
CA PHE A 536 -29.49 4.33 -11.88
C PHE A 536 -28.43 5.07 -12.68
N PHE A 537 -28.16 4.58 -13.89
CA PHE A 537 -27.30 5.19 -14.89
C PHE A 537 -28.11 5.52 -16.13
N ARG A 538 -27.85 6.71 -16.69
CA ARG A 538 -28.28 7.09 -18.04
C ARG A 538 -27.05 7.45 -18.84
N LEU A 539 -26.77 6.64 -19.86
CA LEU A 539 -25.60 6.78 -20.73
C LEU A 539 -25.98 7.41 -22.06
N VAL A 540 -25.07 8.21 -22.61
CA VAL A 540 -25.20 8.82 -23.94
C VAL A 540 -23.88 8.63 -24.70
N ALA A 541 -23.98 8.10 -25.91
CA ALA A 541 -22.83 7.86 -26.76
C ALA A 541 -22.11 9.17 -27.14
N PRO A 542 -20.76 9.17 -27.30
CA PRO A 542 -19.98 10.37 -27.61
C PRO A 542 -20.41 11.08 -28.89
N GLU A 543 -21.01 10.37 -29.85
CA GLU A 543 -21.55 10.91 -31.10
C GLU A 543 -22.66 11.97 -30.88
N PHE A 544 -23.33 11.96 -29.73
CA PHE A 544 -24.35 12.93 -29.37
C PHE A 544 -23.81 14.17 -28.64
N LYS A 545 -22.48 14.32 -28.51
CA LYS A 545 -21.83 15.43 -27.80
C LYS A 545 -22.39 16.82 -28.14
N GLU A 546 -22.63 17.09 -29.42
CA GLU A 546 -23.12 18.40 -29.88
C GLU A 546 -24.62 18.64 -29.54
N LYS A 547 -25.34 17.61 -29.09
CA LYS A 547 -26.77 17.67 -28.75
C LYS A 547 -27.06 17.66 -27.24
N ILE A 548 -26.03 17.56 -26.40
CA ILE A 548 -26.14 17.52 -24.93
C ILE A 548 -25.60 18.77 -24.24
N TYR A 549 -25.26 19.83 -25.00
CA TYR A 549 -25.02 21.18 -24.47
C TYR A 549 -24.03 21.26 -23.31
N LEU A 550 -22.74 21.01 -23.57
CA LEU A 550 -21.71 21.07 -22.55
C LEU A 550 -21.50 22.48 -22.00
N HIS A 551 -21.06 22.59 -20.74
CA HIS A 551 -20.63 23.87 -20.18
C HIS A 551 -19.41 24.42 -20.93
N LYS A 552 -19.28 25.75 -20.94
CA LYS A 552 -18.14 26.45 -21.55
C LYS A 552 -17.00 26.73 -20.56
N ASP A 553 -17.28 26.63 -19.26
CA ASP A 553 -16.28 26.86 -18.22
C ASP A 553 -15.22 25.75 -18.23
N PRO A 554 -13.92 26.07 -18.12
CA PRO A 554 -12.85 25.07 -18.14
C PRO A 554 -12.99 23.94 -17.10
N LEU A 555 -13.59 24.22 -15.93
CA LEU A 555 -13.75 23.28 -14.82
C LEU A 555 -14.92 22.30 -15.04
N SER A 556 -15.94 22.67 -15.84
CA SER A 556 -17.11 21.84 -16.10
C SER A 556 -17.31 21.50 -17.58
N LYS A 557 -16.32 21.76 -18.44
CA LYS A 557 -16.38 21.56 -19.90
C LYS A 557 -16.72 20.14 -20.37
N ASN A 558 -16.55 19.14 -19.50
CA ASN A 558 -16.90 17.74 -19.76
C ASN A 558 -18.32 17.38 -19.31
N SER A 559 -19.05 18.32 -18.70
CA SER A 559 -20.39 18.13 -18.14
C SER A 559 -21.45 18.86 -18.95
N SER A 560 -22.64 18.28 -19.01
CA SER A 560 -23.83 18.83 -19.67
C SER A 560 -24.51 19.89 -18.80
N GLN A 561 -25.08 20.91 -19.45
CA GLN A 561 -25.95 21.90 -18.81
C GLN A 561 -27.39 21.40 -18.56
N ILE A 562 -27.73 20.19 -19.05
CA ILE A 562 -29.09 19.65 -18.98
C ILE A 562 -29.31 19.01 -17.62
N ASP A 563 -30.31 19.49 -16.88
CA ASP A 563 -30.90 18.76 -15.77
C ASP A 563 -31.72 17.59 -16.32
N LEU A 564 -31.27 16.36 -16.08
CA LEU A 564 -31.92 15.16 -16.59
C LEU A 564 -33.12 14.69 -15.76
N GLU A 565 -33.32 15.22 -14.55
CA GLU A 565 -34.56 14.99 -13.81
C GLU A 565 -35.70 15.84 -14.38
N LYS A 566 -35.38 17.05 -14.87
CA LYS A 566 -36.36 17.97 -15.48
C LYS A 566 -35.79 18.67 -16.72
N PRO A 567 -35.64 17.98 -17.87
CA PRO A 567 -35.03 18.59 -19.04
C PRO A 567 -35.89 19.70 -19.65
N ASP A 568 -35.29 20.88 -19.83
CA ASP A 568 -35.90 21.99 -20.57
C ASP A 568 -35.61 21.83 -22.07
N TYR A 569 -36.53 21.20 -22.80
CA TYR A 569 -36.42 21.03 -24.24
C TYR A 569 -36.71 22.30 -25.06
N GLN A 570 -37.17 23.39 -24.43
CA GLN A 570 -37.23 24.69 -25.12
C GLN A 570 -35.85 25.30 -25.17
N LYS A 571 -35.10 25.23 -24.06
CA LYS A 571 -33.70 25.66 -23.96
C LYS A 571 -32.74 24.72 -24.68
N PHE A 572 -32.98 23.41 -24.63
CA PHE A 572 -32.11 22.37 -25.18
C PHE A 572 -32.79 21.53 -26.27
N PRO A 573 -33.22 22.14 -27.39
CA PRO A 573 -34.09 21.47 -28.36
C PRO A 573 -33.47 20.26 -29.06
N LEU A 574 -32.15 20.24 -29.28
CA LEU A 574 -31.45 19.13 -29.94
C LEU A 574 -31.42 17.86 -29.09
N PHE A 575 -31.64 17.98 -27.78
CA PHE A 575 -31.63 16.85 -26.87
C PHE A 575 -32.76 15.85 -27.14
N ARG A 576 -33.85 16.29 -27.79
CA ARG A 576 -34.95 15.40 -28.24
C ARG A 576 -34.46 14.28 -29.16
N ASP A 577 -33.42 14.54 -29.95
CA ASP A 577 -32.90 13.60 -30.94
C ASP A 577 -31.73 12.74 -30.41
N VAL A 578 -31.54 12.71 -29.09
CA VAL A 578 -30.49 11.92 -28.44
C VAL A 578 -31.04 10.54 -28.07
N THR A 579 -30.27 9.51 -28.41
CA THR A 579 -30.52 8.15 -27.92
C THR A 579 -29.83 7.98 -26.57
N VAL A 580 -30.58 7.48 -25.59
CA VAL A 580 -30.11 7.25 -24.22
C VAL A 580 -30.13 5.76 -23.90
N GLU A 581 -29.20 5.33 -23.07
CA GLU A 581 -29.08 3.96 -22.58
C GLU A 581 -29.27 3.96 -21.05
N ASP A 582 -30.41 3.47 -20.59
CA ASP A 582 -30.75 3.45 -19.16
C ASP A 582 -30.45 2.09 -18.55
N VAL A 583 -29.86 2.07 -17.36
CA VAL A 583 -29.59 0.82 -16.61
C VAL A 583 -29.62 1.06 -15.11
N VAL A 584 -30.13 0.07 -14.37
CA VAL A 584 -30.02 0.02 -12.91
C VAL A 584 -28.97 -1.03 -12.57
N LEU A 585 -27.94 -0.63 -11.83
CA LEU A 585 -26.96 -1.56 -11.28
C LEU A 585 -27.42 -2.06 -9.92
N GLU A 586 -27.43 -3.38 -9.77
CA GLU A 586 -27.69 -4.08 -8.53
C GLU A 586 -26.37 -4.32 -7.75
N PRO A 587 -26.42 -4.57 -6.43
CA PRO A 587 -25.23 -5.02 -5.69
C PRO A 587 -24.61 -6.27 -6.34
N GLY A 588 -23.31 -6.22 -6.64
CA GLY A 588 -22.61 -7.29 -7.36
C GLY A 588 -22.52 -7.10 -8.88
N ASP A 589 -23.21 -6.10 -9.45
CA ASP A 589 -22.99 -5.68 -10.83
C ASP A 589 -21.77 -4.76 -10.94
N ALA A 590 -21.08 -4.83 -12.09
CA ALA A 590 -20.18 -3.77 -12.54
C ALA A 590 -20.66 -3.20 -13.88
N LEU A 591 -20.44 -1.92 -14.12
CA LEU A 591 -20.70 -1.26 -15.40
C LEU A 591 -19.38 -0.87 -16.04
N PHE A 592 -19.13 -1.38 -17.24
CA PHE A 592 -18.10 -0.86 -18.11
C PHE A 592 -18.61 0.40 -18.81
N ILE A 593 -17.97 1.53 -18.53
CA ILE A 593 -18.21 2.83 -19.14
C ILE A 593 -17.00 3.14 -20.03
N PRO A 594 -17.16 3.12 -21.37
CA PRO A 594 -16.06 3.42 -22.28
C PRO A 594 -15.60 4.87 -22.13
N LYS A 595 -14.32 5.11 -22.41
CA LYS A 595 -13.75 6.46 -22.47
C LYS A 595 -14.59 7.38 -23.35
N GLY A 596 -14.96 8.55 -22.82
CA GLY A 596 -15.73 9.57 -23.51
C GLY A 596 -17.25 9.33 -23.54
N TYR A 597 -17.76 8.20 -23.04
CA TYR A 597 -19.20 8.02 -22.87
C TYR A 597 -19.73 8.98 -21.81
N PHE A 598 -20.82 9.67 -22.13
CA PHE A 598 -21.51 10.53 -21.20
C PHE A 598 -22.37 9.68 -20.27
N HIS A 599 -22.37 10.00 -18.99
CA HIS A 599 -23.13 9.26 -18.00
C HIS A 599 -23.67 10.19 -16.92
N TYR A 600 -24.94 9.99 -16.59
CA TYR A 600 -25.61 10.54 -15.42
C TYR A 600 -25.86 9.42 -14.44
N VAL A 601 -25.71 9.71 -13.14
CA VAL A 601 -25.85 8.72 -12.09
C VAL A 601 -26.72 9.28 -10.98
N THR A 602 -27.67 8.48 -10.49
CA THR A 602 -28.35 8.76 -9.23
C THR A 602 -28.46 7.51 -8.36
N ALA A 603 -28.30 7.67 -7.05
CA ALA A 603 -28.48 6.60 -6.10
C ALA A 603 -29.96 6.35 -5.85
N ILE A 604 -30.42 5.12 -6.13
CA ILE A 604 -31.78 4.70 -5.80
C ILE A 604 -31.83 4.35 -4.31
N ASP A 605 -30.87 3.57 -3.82
CA ASP A 605 -30.75 3.25 -2.41
C ASP A 605 -29.51 3.94 -1.82
N PRO A 606 -29.39 4.03 -0.47
CA PRO A 606 -28.12 4.33 0.18
C PRO A 606 -27.04 3.39 -0.35
N SER A 607 -25.97 3.96 -0.91
CA SER A 607 -25.09 3.24 -1.81
C SER A 607 -23.61 3.35 -1.48
N ILE A 608 -22.89 2.27 -1.78
CA ILE A 608 -21.43 2.20 -1.76
C ILE A 608 -20.99 1.66 -3.12
N SER A 609 -20.09 2.37 -3.80
CA SER A 609 -19.58 1.97 -5.11
C SER A 609 -18.07 2.21 -5.20
N VAL A 610 -17.39 1.50 -6.09
CA VAL A 610 -15.99 1.75 -6.43
C VAL A 610 -15.85 1.92 -7.93
N SER A 611 -15.35 3.07 -8.40
CA SER A 611 -14.95 3.24 -9.79
C SER A 611 -13.48 2.85 -9.97
N MET A 612 -13.16 2.26 -11.12
CA MET A 612 -11.80 1.86 -11.47
C MET A 612 -11.45 2.42 -12.84
N TRP A 613 -10.64 3.47 -12.87
CA TRP A 613 -10.20 4.11 -14.11
C TRP A 613 -8.94 3.44 -14.66
N PHE A 614 -8.98 3.05 -15.94
CA PHE A 614 -7.90 2.34 -16.64
C PHE A 614 -7.69 2.82 -18.09
N GLY A 615 -6.55 2.46 -18.69
CA GLY A 615 -6.12 2.95 -20.00
C GLY A 615 -5.31 4.25 -19.95
N ALA A 616 -4.73 4.67 -21.08
CA ALA A 616 -3.77 5.78 -21.09
C ALA A 616 -4.32 7.12 -20.59
N LYS A 617 -3.57 7.73 -19.67
CA LYS A 617 -3.66 9.14 -19.31
C LYS A 617 -3.08 9.93 -20.49
N LYS A 618 -3.81 10.88 -21.08
CA LYS A 618 -3.22 11.77 -22.10
C LYS A 618 -1.96 12.42 -21.48
N LYS A 619 -0.77 12.12 -22.03
CA LYS A 619 0.48 12.79 -21.62
C LYS A 619 0.29 14.28 -21.82
N PHE A 620 0.29 15.04 -20.73
CA PHE A 620 0.51 16.47 -20.80
C PHE A 620 1.97 16.66 -21.23
N ILE A 621 2.19 17.05 -22.48
CA ILE A 621 3.49 17.53 -22.93
C ILE A 621 3.48 19.03 -22.62
N PRO A 622 4.25 19.52 -21.64
CA PRO A 622 4.39 20.96 -21.45
C PRO A 622 4.99 21.53 -22.73
N ASP A 623 4.34 22.56 -23.26
CA ASP A 623 4.78 23.29 -24.45
C ASP A 623 6.23 23.78 -24.27
N PRO A 624 7.19 23.28 -25.07
CA PRO A 624 8.60 23.68 -24.98
C PRO A 624 8.83 25.16 -25.32
N GLU A 625 7.91 25.82 -26.05
CA GLU A 625 8.12 27.19 -26.52
C GLU A 625 7.81 28.26 -25.46
N LEU A 626 7.15 27.90 -24.36
CA LEU A 626 6.88 28.82 -23.23
C LEU A 626 7.97 28.83 -22.14
N THR A 627 9.02 28.01 -22.26
CA THR A 627 10.13 27.94 -21.28
C THR A 627 11.44 28.59 -21.74
N LEU A 628 11.52 29.15 -22.95
CA LEU A 628 12.78 29.66 -23.51
C LEU A 628 12.83 31.14 -23.90
N SER A 629 11.81 31.96 -23.65
CA SER A 629 11.82 33.38 -24.03
C SER A 629 12.10 34.40 -22.90
N LYS A 630 12.51 33.97 -21.70
CA LYS A 630 12.90 34.90 -20.60
C LYS A 630 14.29 34.66 -20.00
N ARG A 631 15.23 34.11 -20.77
CA ARG A 631 16.65 34.18 -20.44
C ARG A 631 17.39 34.91 -21.56
N ASN A 632 17.24 36.23 -21.58
CA ASN A 632 18.23 37.19 -22.09
C ASN A 632 17.66 38.61 -22.03
N SER A 633 17.67 39.20 -20.83
CA SER A 633 17.83 40.65 -20.69
C SER A 633 18.34 40.93 -19.29
N SER A 634 19.60 41.30 -19.22
CA SER A 634 20.24 41.97 -18.08
C SER A 634 19.40 43.17 -17.64
N ALA A 635 18.92 43.15 -16.40
CA ALA A 635 18.51 44.36 -15.70
C ALA A 635 18.82 44.18 -14.21
N SER A 636 19.39 45.24 -13.66
CA SER A 636 20.02 45.38 -12.36
C SER A 636 19.08 45.18 -11.17
N LEU A 637 19.69 44.87 -10.04
CA LEU A 637 19.14 44.99 -8.69
C LEU A 637 18.78 46.45 -8.43
N GLU A 638 17.50 46.79 -8.48
CA GLU A 638 16.80 47.87 -7.75
C GLU A 638 15.38 47.95 -8.36
N ASP A 639 14.38 48.20 -7.52
CA ASP A 639 12.95 48.36 -7.82
C ASP A 639 12.10 47.10 -8.00
N MET A 640 11.62 46.57 -6.87
CA MET A 640 10.34 45.84 -6.81
C MET A 640 9.47 46.53 -5.76
N ASP A 641 8.73 47.53 -6.21
CA ASP A 641 7.60 48.09 -5.48
C ASP A 641 6.52 47.01 -5.28
N VAL A 642 5.95 47.04 -4.08
CA VAL A 642 4.86 46.19 -3.62
C VAL A 642 3.56 46.77 -4.16
N GLU A 643 2.95 46.11 -5.14
CA GLU A 643 1.51 46.25 -5.38
C GLU A 643 0.79 45.02 -4.81
N GLU A 644 0.05 45.26 -3.72
CA GLU A 644 -0.96 44.36 -3.19
C GLU A 644 -2.13 44.26 -4.18
N GLU A 645 -2.15 43.21 -5.00
CA GLU A 645 -3.40 42.77 -5.63
C GLU A 645 -4.20 41.95 -4.62
N GLU A 646 -5.38 42.47 -4.24
CA GLU A 646 -6.38 41.76 -3.44
C GLU A 646 -6.69 40.36 -4.02
N PRO A 647 -6.78 39.31 -3.19
CA PRO A 647 -7.06 37.97 -3.67
C PRO A 647 -8.52 37.88 -4.14
N LYS A 648 -8.73 37.84 -5.46
CA LYS A 648 -9.97 37.34 -6.05
C LYS A 648 -10.22 35.91 -5.53
N LYS A 649 -11.32 35.72 -4.80
CA LYS A 649 -11.83 34.43 -4.32
C LYS A 649 -11.78 33.38 -5.44
N LYS A 650 -10.74 32.54 -5.45
CA LYS A 650 -10.67 31.34 -6.28
C LYS A 650 -11.41 30.22 -5.55
N ARG A 651 -12.41 29.63 -6.22
CA ARG A 651 -13.14 28.44 -5.76
C ARG A 651 -12.13 27.29 -5.59
N GLU A 652 -12.03 26.79 -4.36
CA GLU A 652 -11.26 25.59 -4.02
C GLU A 652 -11.99 24.37 -4.60
N SER A 653 -11.31 23.61 -5.45
CA SER A 653 -11.72 22.25 -5.80
C SER A 653 -10.54 21.35 -5.48
N TYR A 654 -10.71 20.48 -4.48
CA TYR A 654 -9.76 19.40 -4.19
C TYR A 654 -10.18 18.19 -5.02
N VAL A 655 -9.75 18.15 -6.27
CA VAL A 655 -9.67 16.94 -7.09
C VAL A 655 -8.37 16.98 -7.88
#